data_AF-A0A4U0V730-F1
#
_entry.id   AF-A0A4U0V730-F1
#
_cell.length_a   1.000
_cell.length_b   1.000
_cell.length_c   1.000
_cell.angle_alpha   90.00
_cell.angle_beta   90.00
_cell.angle_gamma   90.00
#
_symmetry.space_group_name_H-M   'P 1'
#
loop_
_entity.id
_entity.type
_entity.pdbx_description
1 polymer ?
#
loop_
_entity_poly.entity_id
_entity_poly.type
_entity_poly.pdbx_seq_one_letter_code
_entity_poly.pdbx_strand_id
1 'polypeptide(L)'
;MMAPKRNAQEAFGKPVDQTQLSAFAAARLAKHSNHVPAYEVPLEDRELLLDATLLARVPYDGSHEGTTSDVESEPVDAVAVPKPKPITIARLPTSGKGVVKEGPDGRLTVTLRNNETATYVGEYDLRVLDGIASIYGAVLVPTSSPRRVYAPSTHALPVIIGRRDGTVVEVLHVESTIRVLDKLSPLFRNIWRREDDSKRTFQTSEHTADDESQHSLLSLEVDQRTETVLSRLAMEVESTARLTRILAVGAKSSGKSTFNRILCNALISKPSLRKVLYLDLDPGQPEFGPAGQLSLVEVTAPMLGPPFTHPASARSPEYRLLRAHTIAATSFKDDPKHYVACATELVQHADRQYPLAVNSCGWVNGLGASVLQDLTQALNITQVVLLEPLDAALTATLQTACSDATFHRLPRQPVRPTARTPAESRSMQTMAYFHHRVAKATSEPRWSSKAISSRRPWLVSYDGPHAVIQAVMSYGTSPHPDFLAETLDGSLVALVRLDTEYQREVFSPSHHTATLDSSTDGNSESASATPSSSLIKRTKDGLPYIPPPPSGATAPLDPRFSDCVSLALVRAIDTQNKLLHLVTPLSESQVAALMDQPLVIVRGSFDTPEWAYLEDLHLNGREAGMEAERPWVSRTEAAGIEGAVWRLRHPPLAG
;
A
#
# COMPACT_ATOMS: atom_id res chain seq x y z
N MET A 1 -4.67 -58.04 1.10
CA MET A 1 -3.34 -58.42 1.63
C MET A 1 -2.34 -57.36 1.21
N MET A 2 -1.87 -56.56 2.17
CA MET A 2 -0.84 -55.54 1.99
C MET A 2 0.55 -56.20 2.03
N ALA A 3 1.45 -55.77 1.13
CA ALA A 3 2.89 -56.01 1.24
C ALA A 3 3.54 -54.88 2.08
N PRO A 4 4.61 -55.16 2.86
CA PRO A 4 5.02 -54.31 3.97
C PRO A 4 5.92 -53.13 3.54
N LYS A 5 5.81 -52.03 4.29
CA LYS A 5 6.68 -50.85 4.21
C LYS A 5 8.10 -51.19 4.70
N ARG A 6 9.12 -50.88 3.91
CA ARG A 6 10.54 -50.91 4.32
C ARG A 6 10.90 -49.64 5.09
N ASN A 7 11.70 -49.82 6.14
CA ASN A 7 12.12 -48.78 7.07
C ASN A 7 13.39 -48.08 6.57
N ALA A 8 13.54 -46.78 6.85
CA ALA A 8 14.59 -45.90 6.30
C ALA A 8 16.04 -46.21 6.76
N GLN A 9 16.26 -47.29 7.50
CA GLN A 9 17.57 -47.68 8.05
C GLN A 9 18.36 -48.68 7.19
N GLU A 10 17.79 -49.21 6.10
CA GLU A 10 18.55 -50.06 5.15
C GLU A 10 19.14 -49.29 3.95
N ALA A 11 18.82 -48.00 3.79
CA ALA A 11 19.35 -47.18 2.69
C ALA A 11 20.69 -46.50 3.02
N PHE A 12 21.08 -46.44 4.30
CA PHE A 12 22.31 -45.76 4.72
C PHE A 12 23.06 -46.62 5.75
N GLY A 13 24.24 -47.12 5.34
CA GLY A 13 25.12 -47.95 6.16
C GLY A 13 25.67 -47.25 7.41
N LYS A 14 26.35 -48.04 8.26
CA LYS A 14 26.90 -47.63 9.57
C LYS A 14 28.02 -46.56 9.46
N PRO A 15 28.21 -45.74 10.50
CA PRO A 15 29.08 -44.57 10.45
C PRO A 15 30.55 -44.90 10.79
N VAL A 16 31.48 -44.21 10.12
CA VAL A 16 32.90 -44.11 10.51
C VAL A 16 33.23 -42.64 10.73
N ASP A 17 34.01 -42.40 11.78
CA ASP A 17 34.18 -41.13 12.47
C ASP A 17 35.27 -40.22 11.85
N GLN A 18 35.04 -38.91 12.04
CA GLN A 18 35.98 -37.78 12.10
C GLN A 18 36.56 -37.10 10.83
N THR A 19 36.17 -35.81 10.72
CA THR A 19 36.82 -34.65 10.06
C THR A 19 36.55 -34.37 8.58
N GLN A 20 35.30 -34.09 8.19
CA GLN A 20 35.01 -33.13 7.11
C GLN A 20 33.79 -32.25 7.46
N LEU A 21 34.01 -30.94 7.56
CA LEU A 21 32.95 -29.94 7.73
C LEU A 21 32.17 -29.81 6.42
N SER A 22 30.83 -29.76 6.49
CA SER A 22 30.00 -29.51 5.31
C SER A 22 30.25 -28.12 4.72
N ALA A 23 30.00 -27.94 3.42
CA ALA A 23 30.17 -26.66 2.72
C ALA A 23 29.40 -25.49 3.38
N PHE A 24 28.30 -25.80 4.07
CA PHE A 24 27.54 -24.82 4.86
C PHE A 24 28.22 -24.44 6.19
N ALA A 25 28.93 -25.37 6.82
CA ALA A 25 29.69 -25.11 8.04
C ALA A 25 31.00 -24.33 7.75
N ALA A 26 31.65 -24.61 6.61
CA ALA A 26 32.81 -23.84 6.13
C ALA A 26 32.45 -22.39 5.77
N ALA A 27 31.28 -22.15 5.15
CA ALA A 27 30.79 -20.81 4.84
C ALA A 27 30.42 -19.98 6.09
N ARG A 28 30.08 -20.65 7.20
CA ARG A 28 29.79 -19.99 8.48
C ARG A 28 31.06 -19.56 9.22
N LEU A 29 32.15 -20.34 9.09
CA LEU A 29 33.46 -20.01 9.66
C LEU A 29 34.18 -18.89 8.87
N ALA A 30 34.04 -18.85 7.54
CA ALA A 30 34.65 -17.81 6.70
C ALA A 30 34.04 -16.40 6.90
N LYS A 31 32.84 -16.29 7.49
CA LYS A 31 32.22 -15.00 7.86
C LYS A 31 32.75 -14.39 9.16
N HIS A 32 33.54 -15.14 9.94
CA HIS A 32 34.13 -14.66 11.20
C HIS A 32 35.55 -14.11 11.06
N SER A 33 36.15 -14.16 9.88
CA SER A 33 37.49 -13.62 9.63
C SER A 33 37.47 -12.65 8.45
N ASN A 34 36.94 -11.44 8.65
CA ASN A 34 37.40 -10.24 7.94
C ASN A 34 36.85 -9.00 8.67
N HIS A 35 37.77 -8.32 9.35
CA HIS A 35 37.53 -7.07 10.06
C HIS A 35 37.28 -5.95 9.06
N VAL A 36 36.04 -5.44 9.01
CA VAL A 36 35.71 -4.09 8.55
C VAL A 36 35.04 -3.44 9.76
N PRO A 37 35.41 -2.22 10.19
CA PRO A 37 34.86 -1.65 11.42
C PRO A 37 33.36 -1.40 11.20
N ALA A 38 32.54 -2.17 11.92
CA ALA A 38 31.11 -1.95 12.02
C ALA A 38 30.87 -0.75 12.92
N TYR A 39 29.98 0.14 12.49
CA TYR A 39 29.43 1.21 13.31
C TYR A 39 28.67 0.55 14.49
N GLU A 40 29.19 0.70 15.71
CA GLU A 40 28.54 0.20 16.92
C GLU A 40 27.29 1.03 17.21
N VAL A 41 26.14 0.36 17.24
CA VAL A 41 24.90 0.89 17.82
C VAL A 41 25.08 0.91 19.34
N PRO A 42 24.79 2.02 20.04
CA PRO A 42 24.94 2.11 21.49
C PRO A 42 24.17 1.01 22.22
N LEU A 43 24.72 0.53 23.34
CA LEU A 43 24.15 -0.54 24.17
C LEU A 43 22.69 -0.26 24.62
N GLU A 44 22.28 1.00 24.68
CA GLU A 44 20.91 1.42 25.06
C GLU A 44 19.84 1.01 24.02
N ASP A 45 20.16 0.94 22.73
CA ASP A 45 19.18 0.62 21.67
C ASP A 45 18.84 -0.88 21.59
N ARG A 46 19.70 -1.75 22.14
CA ARG A 46 19.56 -3.20 22.07
C ARG A 46 18.62 -3.75 23.15
N GLU A 47 18.52 -3.05 24.29
CA GLU A 47 17.54 -3.35 25.35
C GLU A 47 16.14 -2.88 24.95
N LEU A 48 16.00 -1.71 24.31
CA LEU A 48 14.71 -1.17 23.81
C LEU A 48 14.04 -2.07 22.74
N LEU A 49 14.84 -2.71 21.87
CA LEU A 49 14.35 -3.68 20.88
C LEU A 49 13.88 -5.00 21.52
N LEU A 50 14.46 -5.40 22.66
CA LEU A 50 14.01 -6.57 23.41
C LEU A 50 12.72 -6.28 24.17
N ASP A 51 12.58 -5.11 24.79
CA ASP A 51 11.39 -4.71 25.56
C ASP A 51 10.14 -4.54 24.68
N ALA A 52 10.28 -3.94 23.48
CA ALA A 52 9.18 -3.85 22.52
C ALA A 52 8.70 -5.24 22.02
N THR A 53 9.61 -6.22 22.01
CA THR A 53 9.30 -7.61 21.62
C THR A 53 8.67 -8.40 22.77
N LEU A 54 8.95 -8.04 24.03
CA LEU A 54 8.37 -8.65 25.23
C LEU A 54 6.95 -8.13 25.54
N LEU A 55 6.68 -6.84 25.33
CA LEU A 55 5.32 -6.26 25.48
C LEU A 55 4.32 -6.79 24.43
N ALA A 56 4.80 -7.15 23.24
CA ALA A 56 3.99 -7.80 22.21
C ALA A 56 3.58 -9.25 22.55
N ARG A 57 4.13 -9.84 23.63
CA ARG A 57 3.87 -11.22 24.06
C ARG A 57 2.99 -11.34 25.30
N VAL A 58 2.60 -10.24 25.93
CA VAL A 58 1.72 -10.29 27.11
C VAL A 58 0.28 -10.59 26.65
N PRO A 59 -0.33 -11.72 27.07
CA PRO A 59 -1.72 -12.03 26.73
C PRO A 59 -2.67 -11.04 27.42
N TYR A 60 -3.59 -10.46 26.67
CA TYR A 60 -4.73 -9.70 27.18
C TYR A 60 -5.81 -10.67 27.68
N ASP A 61 -6.22 -10.55 28.94
CA ASP A 61 -7.09 -11.50 29.67
C ASP A 61 -8.57 -11.11 29.71
N GLY A 62 -8.98 -10.04 29.03
CA GLY A 62 -10.39 -9.81 28.68
C GLY A 62 -11.34 -9.49 29.85
N SER A 63 -10.85 -9.05 31.01
CA SER A 63 -11.73 -8.59 32.09
C SER A 63 -12.06 -7.10 31.97
N HIS A 64 -13.34 -6.79 31.80
CA HIS A 64 -13.92 -5.49 32.11
C HIS A 64 -14.58 -5.56 33.50
N GLU A 65 -14.40 -4.49 34.27
CA GLU A 65 -15.11 -4.06 35.48
C GLU A 65 -14.34 -4.16 36.80
N GLY A 66 -14.32 -3.02 37.49
CA GLY A 66 -13.90 -2.93 38.88
C GLY A 66 -14.94 -3.53 39.82
N THR A 67 -14.45 -4.11 40.91
CA THR A 67 -15.07 -4.06 42.23
C THR A 67 -14.04 -4.54 43.25
N THR A 68 -14.04 -3.85 44.38
CA THR A 68 -13.24 -4.09 45.59
C THR A 68 -13.51 -5.46 46.20
N SER A 69 -12.46 -6.17 46.63
CA SER A 69 -12.47 -6.93 47.89
C SER A 69 -11.05 -7.32 48.30
N ASP A 70 -10.71 -6.95 49.52
CA ASP A 70 -9.47 -7.26 50.23
C ASP A 70 -9.21 -8.76 50.36
N VAL A 71 -7.99 -9.19 50.04
CA VAL A 71 -7.34 -10.31 50.73
C VAL A 71 -5.83 -10.01 50.81
N GLU A 72 -5.36 -9.84 52.04
CA GLU A 72 -3.95 -9.69 52.41
C GLU A 72 -3.16 -10.98 52.12
N SER A 73 -2.00 -10.84 51.48
CA SER A 73 -0.88 -11.76 51.67
C SER A 73 0.44 -11.02 51.48
N GLU A 74 1.25 -11.04 52.54
CA GLU A 74 2.55 -10.37 52.70
C GLU A 74 3.68 -10.92 51.79
N PRO A 75 4.79 -10.17 51.63
CA PRO A 75 5.56 -10.11 50.40
C PRO A 75 6.73 -11.10 50.34
N VAL A 76 7.10 -11.51 49.13
CA VAL A 76 8.35 -12.21 48.84
C VAL A 76 9.27 -11.25 48.09
N ASP A 77 10.47 -11.05 48.62
CA ASP A 77 11.50 -10.12 48.13
C ASP A 77 11.74 -10.23 46.62
N ALA A 78 11.24 -9.25 45.86
CA ALA A 78 11.54 -9.08 44.45
C ALA A 78 12.75 -8.16 44.30
N VAL A 79 13.83 -8.72 43.72
CA VAL A 79 15.03 -8.00 43.28
C VAL A 79 14.62 -6.82 42.41
N ALA A 80 15.00 -5.60 42.83
CA ALA A 80 14.71 -4.37 42.10
C ALA A 80 15.39 -4.37 40.73
N VAL A 81 14.59 -4.59 39.68
CA VAL A 81 14.97 -4.30 38.31
C VAL A 81 15.09 -2.77 38.19
N PRO A 82 16.23 -2.22 37.73
CA PRO A 82 16.38 -0.78 37.59
C PRO A 82 15.36 -0.28 36.55
N LYS A 83 14.44 0.60 36.99
CA LYS A 83 13.53 1.29 36.07
C LYS A 83 14.36 2.07 35.05
N PRO A 84 14.23 1.81 33.74
CA PRO A 84 14.90 2.64 32.74
C PRO A 84 14.41 4.08 32.90
N LYS A 85 15.35 5.02 33.02
CA LYS A 85 15.02 6.44 33.07
C LYS A 85 14.31 6.80 31.76
N PRO A 86 13.16 7.50 31.78
CA PRO A 86 12.50 7.92 30.56
C PRO A 86 13.46 8.82 29.77
N ILE A 87 13.89 8.33 28.62
CA ILE A 87 14.62 9.11 27.63
C ILE A 87 13.68 10.24 27.21
N THR A 88 14.05 11.46 27.55
CA THR A 88 13.28 12.66 27.20
C THR A 88 13.45 12.92 25.70
N ILE A 89 12.50 12.46 24.89
CA ILE A 89 12.44 12.73 23.45
C ILE A 89 11.40 13.80 23.19
N ALA A 90 11.88 14.92 22.60
CA ALA A 90 11.17 16.03 21.98
C ALA A 90 10.01 16.65 22.78
N ARG A 91 10.27 17.84 23.36
CA ARG A 91 9.20 18.80 23.68
C ARG A 91 8.30 18.94 22.45
N LEU A 92 7.05 18.53 22.55
CA LEU A 92 6.04 18.94 21.57
C LEU A 92 6.13 20.47 21.43
N PRO A 93 6.07 21.03 20.21
CA PRO A 93 5.84 22.46 20.09
C PRO A 93 4.57 22.76 20.87
N THR A 94 4.70 23.64 21.86
CA THR A 94 3.60 24.14 22.65
C THR A 94 2.46 24.49 21.70
N SER A 95 1.35 23.77 21.84
CA SER A 95 0.01 24.27 21.57
C SER A 95 -0.01 25.76 21.87
N GLY A 96 -0.42 26.53 20.89
CA GLY A 96 -0.60 27.94 21.10
C GLY A 96 -1.57 28.22 22.24
N LYS A 97 -1.34 29.31 22.99
CA LYS A 97 -2.31 29.91 23.93
C LYS A 97 -3.49 30.56 23.18
N GLY A 98 -3.96 29.90 22.12
CA GLY A 98 -5.13 30.30 21.38
C GLY A 98 -6.34 30.19 22.31
N VAL A 99 -7.26 31.13 22.21
CA VAL A 99 -8.50 31.06 22.98
C VAL A 99 -9.32 29.91 22.40
N VAL A 100 -9.38 28.79 23.12
CA VAL A 100 -10.24 27.65 22.79
C VAL A 100 -11.59 27.90 23.42
N LYS A 101 -12.63 27.91 22.59
CA LYS A 101 -14.03 27.94 23.04
C LYS A 101 -14.68 26.61 22.67
N GLU A 102 -15.19 25.93 23.68
CA GLU A 102 -16.04 24.77 23.48
C GLU A 102 -17.46 25.24 23.20
N GLY A 103 -17.99 24.84 22.05
CA GLY A 103 -19.39 25.08 21.70
C GLY A 103 -20.30 23.92 22.12
N PRO A 104 -21.61 24.05 21.90
CA PRO A 104 -22.54 22.92 22.05
C PRO A 104 -22.12 21.75 21.12
N ASP A 105 -22.46 20.51 21.48
CA ASP A 105 -22.26 19.32 20.63
C ASP A 105 -20.79 18.92 20.37
N GLY A 106 -19.87 19.33 21.24
CA GLY A 106 -18.46 18.92 21.16
C GLY A 106 -17.63 19.65 20.10
N ARG A 107 -18.15 20.69 19.44
CA ARG A 107 -17.37 21.53 18.52
C ARG A 107 -16.29 22.34 19.26
N LEU A 108 -15.12 22.50 18.65
CA LEU A 108 -14.07 23.38 19.16
C LEU A 108 -13.85 24.56 18.21
N THR A 109 -13.90 25.78 18.73
CA THR A 109 -13.44 26.98 18.03
C THR A 109 -12.11 27.41 18.60
N VAL A 110 -11.10 27.55 17.76
CA VAL A 110 -9.75 27.95 18.15
C VAL A 110 -9.36 29.22 17.41
N THR A 111 -8.91 30.21 18.17
CA THR A 111 -8.33 31.44 17.60
C THR A 111 -6.81 31.33 17.63
N LEU A 112 -6.19 31.39 16.45
CA LEU A 112 -4.76 31.25 16.22
C LEU A 112 -4.16 32.60 15.80
N ARG A 113 -3.00 32.92 16.37
CA ARG A 113 -2.09 33.97 15.90
C ARG A 113 -1.29 33.49 14.70
N ASN A 114 -0.57 34.41 14.06
CA ASN A 114 0.33 34.05 12.99
C ASN A 114 1.42 33.06 13.46
N ASN A 115 1.57 31.96 12.72
CA ASN A 115 2.40 30.79 13.02
C ASN A 115 2.04 30.02 14.30
N GLU A 116 0.92 30.34 14.93
CA GLU A 116 0.40 29.54 16.04
C GLU A 116 -0.20 28.23 15.51
N THR A 117 -0.02 27.14 16.25
CA THR A 117 -0.37 25.80 15.78
C THR A 117 -1.36 25.09 16.69
N ALA A 118 -2.16 24.20 16.08
CA ALA A 118 -3.06 23.29 16.77
C ALA A 118 -2.98 21.90 16.10
N THR A 119 -2.95 20.85 16.92
CA THR A 119 -2.83 19.47 16.47
C THR A 119 -3.83 18.60 17.23
N TYR A 120 -4.50 17.71 16.49
CA TYR A 120 -5.52 16.82 17.02
C TYR A 120 -5.30 15.39 16.53
N VAL A 121 -5.58 14.42 17.40
CA VAL A 121 -5.64 13.00 17.06
C VAL A 121 -7.09 12.60 16.86
N GLY A 122 -7.40 11.85 15.81
CA GLY A 122 -8.73 11.32 15.53
C GLY A 122 -9.25 11.72 14.16
N GLU A 123 -10.57 11.85 14.06
CA GLU A 123 -11.27 12.18 12.82
C GLU A 123 -12.15 13.39 13.05
N TYR A 124 -12.08 14.39 12.18
CA TYR A 124 -12.81 15.65 12.33
C TYR A 124 -12.96 16.37 11.00
N ASP A 125 -13.94 17.26 10.90
CA ASP A 125 -14.03 18.24 9.82
C ASP A 125 -13.42 19.56 10.29
N LEU A 126 -12.55 20.13 9.47
CA LEU A 126 -11.91 21.42 9.70
C LEU A 126 -12.56 22.49 8.81
N ARG A 127 -12.93 23.60 9.43
CA ARG A 127 -13.46 24.79 8.75
C ARG A 127 -12.72 26.04 9.22
N VAL A 128 -12.43 26.97 8.31
CA VAL A 128 -11.96 28.31 8.67
C VAL A 128 -13.17 29.23 8.74
N LEU A 129 -13.34 29.94 9.86
CA LEU A 129 -14.42 30.92 10.04
C LEU A 129 -13.95 32.33 9.70
N ASP A 130 -12.71 32.66 10.08
CA ASP A 130 -12.06 33.93 9.76
C ASP A 130 -10.54 33.75 9.59
N GLY A 131 -9.91 34.63 8.82
CA GLY A 131 -8.46 34.59 8.56
C GLY A 131 -8.04 33.52 7.55
N ILE A 132 -6.84 32.96 7.74
CA ILE A 132 -6.23 31.99 6.82
C ILE A 132 -5.52 30.92 7.64
N ALA A 133 -5.88 29.66 7.42
CA ALA A 133 -5.20 28.52 8.05
C ALA A 133 -4.51 27.65 7.00
N SER A 134 -3.43 26.97 7.39
CA SER A 134 -2.83 25.93 6.55
C SER A 134 -2.71 24.59 7.28
N ILE A 135 -2.88 23.50 6.55
CA ILE A 135 -2.78 22.13 7.06
C ILE A 135 -2.25 21.21 5.95
N TYR A 136 -1.22 20.40 6.21
CA TYR A 136 -0.66 19.48 5.21
C TYR A 136 -0.29 20.18 3.86
N GLY A 137 0.13 21.45 3.90
CA GLY A 137 0.40 22.27 2.70
C GLY A 137 -0.84 22.94 2.08
N ALA A 138 -2.05 22.48 2.37
CA ALA A 138 -3.27 23.13 1.92
C ALA A 138 -3.46 24.46 2.63
N VAL A 139 -3.96 25.45 1.91
CA VAL A 139 -4.42 26.74 2.44
C VAL A 139 -5.96 26.74 2.44
N LEU A 140 -6.53 27.00 3.61
CA LEU A 140 -7.96 27.08 3.84
C LEU A 140 -8.35 28.51 4.22
N VAL A 141 -9.47 28.97 3.67
CA VAL A 141 -10.03 30.32 3.87
C VAL A 141 -11.53 30.20 4.20
N PRO A 142 -12.21 31.26 4.65
CA PRO A 142 -13.63 31.17 5.03
C PRO A 142 -14.59 30.72 3.93
N THR A 143 -14.22 30.91 2.66
CA THR A 143 -14.98 30.43 1.49
C THR A 143 -14.71 28.97 1.14
N SER A 144 -13.71 28.33 1.75
CA SER A 144 -13.44 26.91 1.58
C SER A 144 -14.55 26.08 2.22
N SER A 145 -14.96 25.00 1.54
CA SER A 145 -15.83 24.00 2.16
C SER A 145 -15.11 23.34 3.36
N PRO A 146 -15.85 22.84 4.36
CA PRO A 146 -15.28 22.00 5.40
C PRO A 146 -14.50 20.83 4.78
N ARG A 147 -13.37 20.46 5.41
CA ARG A 147 -12.51 19.38 4.93
C ARG A 147 -12.33 18.33 6.01
N ARG A 148 -12.61 17.08 5.65
CA ARG A 148 -12.36 15.91 6.51
C ARG A 148 -10.87 15.70 6.70
N VAL A 149 -10.46 15.57 7.95
CA VAL A 149 -9.09 15.26 8.36
C VAL A 149 -9.07 13.93 9.08
N TYR A 150 -8.20 13.03 8.62
CA TYR A 150 -7.91 11.76 9.25
C TYR A 150 -6.52 11.82 9.88
N ALA A 151 -6.47 11.92 11.21
CA ALA A 151 -5.25 12.05 11.99
C ALA A 151 -5.05 10.86 12.94
N PRO A 152 -4.81 9.65 12.41
CA PRO A 152 -4.53 8.50 13.26
C PRO A 152 -3.14 8.61 13.90
N SER A 153 -2.98 8.03 15.09
CA SER A 153 -1.71 7.96 15.84
C SER A 153 -0.60 7.18 15.13
N THR A 154 -0.94 6.42 14.07
CA THR A 154 0.03 5.65 13.29
C THR A 154 0.88 6.48 12.35
N HIS A 155 0.46 7.71 12.05
CA HIS A 155 1.14 8.61 11.11
C HIS A 155 1.42 9.96 11.79
N ALA A 156 2.29 10.76 11.17
CA ALA A 156 2.50 12.12 11.63
C ALA A 156 1.18 12.90 11.58
N LEU A 157 0.83 13.52 12.70
CA LEU A 157 -0.41 14.26 12.86
C LEU A 157 -0.37 15.54 12.02
N PRO A 158 -1.43 15.83 11.25
CA PRO A 158 -1.57 17.11 10.59
C PRO A 158 -1.52 18.26 11.60
N VAL A 159 -0.69 19.26 11.29
CA VAL A 159 -0.59 20.49 12.08
C VAL A 159 -1.39 21.59 11.39
N ILE A 160 -2.35 22.17 12.11
CA ILE A 160 -3.09 23.36 11.67
C ILE A 160 -2.27 24.57 12.08
N ILE A 161 -1.98 25.47 11.15
CA ILE A 161 -1.15 26.66 11.36
C ILE A 161 -1.97 27.90 11.00
N GLY A 162 -2.12 28.84 11.93
CA GLY A 162 -2.66 30.16 11.63
C GLY A 162 -1.68 30.96 10.79
N ARG A 163 -2.10 31.50 9.64
CA ARG A 163 -1.23 32.31 8.75
C ARG A 163 -1.47 33.82 8.89
N ARG A 164 -2.39 34.20 9.75
CA ARG A 164 -2.71 35.59 10.10
C ARG A 164 -3.14 35.69 11.55
N ASP A 165 -2.84 36.80 12.20
CA ASP A 165 -3.34 37.08 13.54
C ASP A 165 -4.87 37.12 13.57
N GLY A 166 -5.45 36.43 14.54
CA GLY A 166 -6.90 36.31 14.70
C GLY A 166 -7.55 35.30 13.75
N THR A 167 -6.79 34.37 13.17
CA THR A 167 -7.37 33.28 12.37
C THR A 167 -8.25 32.42 13.26
N VAL A 168 -9.53 32.28 12.92
CA VAL A 168 -10.49 31.47 13.67
C VAL A 168 -10.78 30.20 12.89
N VAL A 169 -10.49 29.05 13.49
CA VAL A 169 -10.81 27.74 12.95
C VAL A 169 -11.84 27.02 13.82
N GLU A 170 -12.68 26.22 13.18
CA GLU A 170 -13.68 25.37 13.80
C GLU A 170 -13.34 23.91 13.49
N VAL A 171 -13.29 23.08 14.54
CA VAL A 171 -13.04 21.64 14.48
C VAL A 171 -14.31 20.92 14.91
N LEU A 172 -14.87 20.13 14.00
CA LEU A 172 -16.19 19.52 14.13
C LEU A 172 -16.07 18.01 14.33
N HIS A 173 -16.88 17.47 15.24
CA HIS A 173 -17.10 16.02 15.36
C HIS A 173 -17.76 15.49 14.08
N VAL A 174 -17.43 14.25 13.69
CA VAL A 174 -17.97 13.61 12.49
C VAL A 174 -18.51 12.22 12.79
N GLU A 175 -19.45 11.75 11.98
CA GLU A 175 -19.80 10.34 11.96
C GLU A 175 -18.70 9.58 11.19
N SER A 176 -17.85 8.86 11.92
CA SER A 176 -16.75 8.11 11.33
C SER A 176 -17.28 6.97 10.46
N THR A 177 -16.92 6.98 9.18
CA THR A 177 -17.23 5.89 8.25
C THR A 177 -16.16 4.80 8.19
N ILE A 178 -14.93 5.08 8.67
CA ILE A 178 -13.77 4.18 8.54
C ILE A 178 -13.50 3.35 9.79
N ARG A 179 -13.85 3.84 10.99
CA ARG A 179 -13.65 3.09 12.26
C ARG A 179 -14.37 1.75 12.30
N VAL A 180 -15.34 1.51 11.41
CA VAL A 180 -15.96 0.19 11.25
C VAL A 180 -14.95 -0.93 10.94
N LEU A 181 -13.77 -0.59 10.40
CA LEU A 181 -12.69 -1.54 10.10
C LEU A 181 -11.96 -2.06 11.35
N ASP A 182 -12.07 -1.38 12.50
CA ASP A 182 -11.51 -1.83 13.80
C ASP A 182 -12.02 -3.24 14.15
N LYS A 183 -13.33 -3.44 13.97
CA LYS A 183 -14.01 -4.72 14.24
C LYS A 183 -13.47 -5.85 13.38
N LEU A 184 -12.96 -5.51 12.20
CA LEU A 184 -12.51 -6.46 11.19
C LEU A 184 -11.01 -6.73 11.24
N SER A 185 -10.19 -5.85 11.83
CA SER A 185 -8.74 -6.04 11.90
C SER A 185 -8.08 -5.30 13.06
N PRO A 186 -7.12 -5.93 13.76
CA PRO A 186 -6.34 -5.28 14.81
C PRO A 186 -5.45 -4.15 14.30
N LEU A 187 -5.18 -4.09 12.99
CA LEU A 187 -4.41 -2.99 12.42
C LEU A 187 -5.14 -1.63 12.50
N PHE A 188 -6.47 -1.67 12.59
CA PHE A 188 -7.33 -0.48 12.72
C PHE A 188 -7.76 -0.19 14.17
N ARG A 189 -7.36 -1.03 15.14
CA ARG A 189 -7.61 -0.83 16.57
C ARG A 189 -6.67 0.17 17.18
N ASN A 190 -7.17 1.00 18.09
CA ASN A 190 -6.39 1.93 18.89
C ASN A 190 -5.49 2.89 18.09
N ILE A 191 -5.83 3.13 16.82
CA ILE A 191 -5.10 4.09 15.96
C ILE A 191 -5.75 5.48 15.95
N TRP A 192 -6.89 5.64 16.62
CA TRP A 192 -7.65 6.88 16.68
C TRP A 192 -7.63 7.43 18.12
N ARG A 193 -8.51 8.40 18.37
CA ARG A 193 -8.80 8.89 19.73
C ARG A 193 -9.24 7.74 20.67
N ARG A 194 -8.84 7.77 21.94
CA ARG A 194 -9.41 6.93 23.02
C ARG A 194 -10.87 7.34 23.31
N GLU A 195 -11.71 6.39 23.71
CA GLU A 195 -13.17 6.56 23.83
C GLU A 195 -13.63 7.30 25.11
N ASP A 196 -12.72 7.95 25.83
CA ASP A 196 -12.97 8.50 27.18
C ASP A 196 -13.93 9.71 27.21
N ASP A 197 -14.23 10.35 26.07
CA ASP A 197 -15.32 11.33 25.99
C ASP A 197 -16.24 11.08 24.78
N SER A 198 -17.53 10.92 25.07
CA SER A 198 -18.55 10.50 24.11
C SER A 198 -18.98 11.59 23.13
N LYS A 199 -18.53 12.85 23.30
CA LYS A 199 -18.98 13.99 22.49
C LYS A 199 -18.12 14.28 21.26
N ARG A 200 -16.92 13.70 21.15
CA ARG A 200 -15.95 14.04 20.08
C ARG A 200 -15.31 12.81 19.45
N THR A 201 -15.05 12.90 18.14
CA THR A 201 -14.25 11.91 17.40
C THR A 201 -12.76 12.23 17.41
N PHE A 202 -12.34 13.29 18.10
CA PHE A 202 -10.97 13.77 18.13
C PHE A 202 -10.58 14.27 19.53
N GLN A 203 -9.29 14.33 19.82
CA GLN A 203 -8.72 14.86 21.07
C GLN A 203 -7.55 15.81 20.80
N THR A 204 -7.37 16.80 21.68
CA THR A 204 -6.19 17.67 21.68
C THR A 204 -4.97 16.89 22.14
N SER A 205 -3.81 17.23 21.58
CA SER A 205 -2.54 16.57 21.93
C SER A 205 -1.99 16.92 23.33
N GLU A 206 -2.56 17.90 24.04
CA GLU A 206 -2.06 18.35 25.36
C GLU A 206 -2.42 17.40 26.52
N HIS A 207 -3.52 16.64 26.40
CA HIS A 207 -4.01 15.77 27.48
C HIS A 207 -3.27 14.43 27.61
N THR A 208 -2.22 14.18 26.83
CA THR A 208 -1.50 12.90 26.83
C THR A 208 -0.23 12.89 27.68
N ALA A 209 0.02 13.94 28.48
CA ALA A 209 1.22 14.03 29.32
C ALA A 209 1.21 13.07 30.54
N ASP A 210 0.05 12.50 30.90
CA ASP A 210 -0.13 11.72 32.13
C ASP A 210 -0.27 10.20 31.92
N ASP A 211 -0.14 9.66 30.70
CA ASP A 211 -0.56 8.27 30.44
C ASP A 211 0.53 7.34 29.91
N GLU A 212 0.73 6.21 30.61
CA GLU A 212 1.79 5.20 30.45
C GLU A 212 1.68 4.36 29.15
N SER A 213 0.77 4.71 28.23
CA SER A 213 0.59 4.02 26.95
C SER A 213 1.51 4.58 25.85
N GLN A 214 2.55 3.80 25.54
CA GLN A 214 3.74 4.14 24.75
C GLN A 214 3.51 4.35 23.23
N HIS A 215 2.69 5.32 22.82
CA HIS A 215 2.69 5.79 21.42
C HIS A 215 3.07 7.26 21.35
N SER A 216 4.32 7.52 20.95
CA SER A 216 4.83 8.88 20.68
C SER A 216 3.99 9.51 19.57
N LEU A 217 3.12 10.44 19.92
CA LEU A 217 2.35 11.24 18.96
C LEU A 217 3.30 12.24 18.30
N LEU A 218 3.49 12.09 16.99
CA LEU A 218 4.43 12.90 16.23
C LEU A 218 3.66 13.90 15.38
N SER A 219 3.97 15.20 15.51
CA SER A 219 3.44 16.22 14.61
C SER A 219 4.18 16.22 13.28
N LEU A 220 3.47 16.49 12.19
CA LEU A 220 4.08 16.72 10.88
C LEU A 220 4.80 18.06 10.86
N GLU A 221 6.11 18.02 10.74
CA GLU A 221 6.94 19.22 10.62
C GLU A 221 7.32 19.43 9.15
N VAL A 222 7.21 20.67 8.70
CA VAL A 222 7.66 21.11 7.39
C VAL A 222 8.74 22.15 7.62
N ASP A 223 9.98 21.84 7.25
CA ASP A 223 11.08 22.78 7.43
C ASP A 223 11.02 23.95 6.43
N GLN A 224 11.72 25.03 6.76
CA GLN A 224 11.75 26.25 5.95
C GLN A 224 12.29 26.02 4.52
N ARG A 225 13.19 25.05 4.35
CA ARG A 225 13.73 24.71 3.01
C ARG A 225 12.65 24.09 2.14
N THR A 226 11.86 23.19 2.72
CA THR A 226 10.71 22.55 2.08
C THR A 226 9.66 23.60 1.74
N GLU A 227 9.31 24.50 2.66
CA GLU A 227 8.38 25.62 2.39
C GLU A 227 8.87 26.51 1.23
N THR A 228 10.18 26.79 1.18
CA THR A 228 10.78 27.60 0.10
C THR A 228 10.68 26.89 -1.26
N VAL A 229 10.99 25.60 -1.32
CA VAL A 229 10.87 24.80 -2.56
C VAL A 229 9.42 24.70 -3.01
N LEU A 230 8.49 24.44 -2.09
CA LEU A 230 7.05 24.41 -2.38
C LEU A 230 6.57 25.74 -2.97
N SER A 231 6.98 26.86 -2.37
CA SER A 231 6.62 28.20 -2.84
C SER A 231 7.13 28.46 -4.26
N ARG A 232 8.39 28.09 -4.55
CA ARG A 232 8.97 28.20 -5.89
C ARG A 232 8.24 27.35 -6.93
N LEU A 233 7.96 26.09 -6.60
CA LEU A 233 7.22 25.19 -7.49
C LEU A 233 5.80 25.71 -7.76
N ALA A 234 5.12 26.22 -6.73
CA ALA A 234 3.79 26.79 -6.88
C ALA A 234 3.80 28.06 -7.76
N MET A 235 4.80 28.93 -7.61
CA MET A 235 4.98 30.10 -8.47
C MET A 235 5.24 29.69 -9.93
N GLU A 236 6.10 28.70 -10.15
CA GLU A 236 6.42 28.19 -11.50
C GLU A 236 5.16 27.68 -12.22
N VAL A 237 4.29 26.95 -11.51
CA VAL A 237 3.03 26.47 -12.06
C VAL A 237 2.10 27.63 -12.46
N GLU A 238 2.14 28.76 -11.76
CA GLU A 238 1.31 29.93 -12.06
C GLU A 238 1.90 30.83 -13.16
N SER A 239 3.23 30.96 -13.22
CA SER A 239 3.91 31.91 -14.12
C SER A 239 4.11 31.39 -15.53
N THR A 240 4.18 30.08 -15.70
CA THR A 240 4.72 29.47 -16.89
C THR A 240 3.60 28.87 -17.77
N ALA A 241 3.57 29.24 -19.05
CA ALA A 241 2.69 28.61 -20.04
C ALA A 241 3.10 27.17 -20.42
N ARG A 242 4.23 26.69 -19.87
CA ARG A 242 4.80 25.37 -20.08
C ARG A 242 4.17 24.36 -19.11
N LEU A 243 4.05 23.14 -19.61
CA LEU A 243 3.66 21.96 -18.85
C LEU A 243 4.61 21.71 -17.67
N THR A 244 4.08 21.67 -16.44
CA THR A 244 4.87 21.44 -15.22
C THR A 244 4.72 20.00 -14.74
N ARG A 245 5.83 19.25 -14.71
CA ARG A 245 5.90 17.86 -14.28
C ARG A 245 7.00 17.72 -13.23
N ILE A 246 6.58 17.38 -12.01
CA ILE A 246 7.42 17.45 -10.81
C ILE A 246 7.69 16.02 -10.32
N LEU A 247 8.94 15.57 -10.40
CA LEU A 247 9.37 14.25 -9.92
C LEU A 247 10.08 14.37 -8.58
N ALA A 248 9.60 13.67 -7.56
CA ALA A 248 10.31 13.50 -6.30
C ALA A 248 11.19 12.24 -6.34
N VAL A 249 12.50 12.40 -6.11
CA VAL A 249 13.50 11.32 -6.12
C VAL A 249 14.16 11.21 -4.75
N GLY A 250 14.28 9.99 -4.23
CA GLY A 250 14.81 9.74 -2.89
C GLY A 250 14.77 8.28 -2.50
N ALA A 251 15.68 7.86 -1.62
CA ALA A 251 15.70 6.50 -1.09
C ALA A 251 14.41 6.14 -0.33
N LYS A 252 14.24 4.86 0.03
CA LYS A 252 13.16 4.42 0.91
C LYS A 252 13.17 5.24 2.21
N SER A 253 11.97 5.65 2.67
CA SER A 253 11.79 6.46 3.88
C SER A 253 12.54 7.81 3.87
N SER A 254 12.69 8.44 2.69
CA SER A 254 13.24 9.80 2.57
C SER A 254 12.20 10.91 2.72
N GLY A 255 10.90 10.59 2.62
CA GLY A 255 9.80 11.57 2.70
C GLY A 255 9.10 11.90 1.37
N LYS A 256 9.35 11.15 0.28
CA LYS A 256 8.76 11.40 -1.06
C LYS A 256 7.23 11.54 -1.05
N SER A 257 6.51 10.54 -0.54
CA SER A 257 5.04 10.55 -0.52
C SER A 257 4.50 11.73 0.30
N THR A 258 5.14 12.03 1.45
CA THR A 258 4.81 13.20 2.27
C THR A 258 5.02 14.51 1.51
N PHE A 259 6.16 14.67 0.83
CA PHE A 259 6.44 15.85 0.01
C PHE A 259 5.41 15.99 -1.10
N ASN A 260 5.11 14.92 -1.84
CA ASN A 260 4.12 14.94 -2.93
C ASN A 260 2.71 15.28 -2.42
N ARG A 261 2.32 14.79 -1.24
CA ARG A 261 1.06 15.14 -0.60
C ARG A 261 0.99 16.62 -0.29
N ILE A 262 2.03 17.16 0.36
CA ILE A 262 2.11 18.59 0.71
C ILE A 262 2.12 19.47 -0.55
N LEU A 263 2.87 19.07 -1.58
CA LEU A 263 2.93 19.76 -2.86
C LEU A 263 1.55 19.81 -3.54
N CYS A 264 0.87 18.68 -3.67
CA CYS A 264 -0.45 18.63 -4.30
C CYS A 264 -1.46 19.48 -3.53
N ASN A 265 -1.43 19.39 -2.20
CA ASN A 265 -2.29 20.20 -1.32
C ASN A 265 -2.01 21.71 -1.47
N ALA A 266 -0.74 22.10 -1.58
CA ALA A 266 -0.37 23.50 -1.81
C ALA A 266 -0.81 24.00 -3.19
N LEU A 267 -0.66 23.17 -4.24
CA LEU A 267 -1.06 23.50 -5.60
C LEU A 267 -2.58 23.62 -5.73
N ILE A 268 -3.34 22.69 -5.16
CA ILE A 268 -4.80 22.70 -5.29
C ILE A 268 -5.47 23.83 -4.51
N SER A 269 -4.78 24.40 -3.52
CA SER A 269 -5.23 25.60 -2.83
C SER A 269 -5.07 26.88 -3.65
N LYS A 270 -4.43 26.83 -4.83
CA LYS A 270 -4.32 27.98 -5.72
C LYS A 270 -5.65 28.21 -6.46
N PRO A 271 -6.23 29.44 -6.41
CA PRO A 271 -7.48 29.74 -7.10
C PRO A 271 -7.46 29.53 -8.62
N SER A 272 -6.27 29.59 -9.24
CA SER A 272 -6.04 29.35 -10.67
C SER A 272 -6.13 27.88 -11.05
N LEU A 273 -5.99 26.95 -10.09
CA LEU A 273 -5.96 25.52 -10.32
C LEU A 273 -7.23 24.86 -9.80
N ARG A 274 -7.94 24.17 -10.70
CA ARG A 274 -9.13 23.37 -10.33
C ARG A 274 -8.80 21.94 -9.91
N LYS A 275 -7.63 21.44 -10.33
CA LYS A 275 -7.17 20.09 -10.09
C LYS A 275 -5.65 19.99 -10.27
N VAL A 276 -5.08 18.93 -9.72
CA VAL A 276 -3.70 18.50 -9.93
C VAL A 276 -3.74 17.04 -10.37
N LEU A 277 -2.84 16.65 -11.25
CA LEU A 277 -2.69 15.25 -11.63
C LEU A 277 -1.60 14.60 -10.77
N TYR A 278 -1.84 13.38 -10.33
CA TYR A 278 -0.91 12.59 -9.54
C TYR A 278 -0.59 11.29 -10.28
N LEU A 279 0.66 11.12 -10.70
CA LEU A 279 1.17 9.88 -11.29
C LEU A 279 1.92 9.11 -10.21
N ASP A 280 1.32 8.02 -9.76
CA ASP A 280 1.90 7.16 -8.74
C ASP A 280 2.63 5.98 -9.36
N LEU A 281 3.95 5.98 -9.23
CA LEU A 281 4.84 4.96 -9.73
C LEU A 281 5.53 4.16 -8.60
N ASP A 282 5.01 4.20 -7.37
CA ASP A 282 5.48 3.32 -6.30
C ASP A 282 4.54 2.10 -6.14
N PRO A 283 4.87 0.93 -6.72
CA PRO A 283 4.02 -0.26 -6.57
C PRO A 283 4.07 -0.83 -5.14
N GLY A 284 5.03 -0.41 -4.31
CA GLY A 284 5.16 -0.86 -2.93
C GLY A 284 4.26 -0.07 -1.99
N GLN A 285 4.33 1.25 -2.02
CA GLN A 285 3.56 2.12 -1.12
C GLN A 285 2.82 3.21 -1.89
N PRO A 286 1.82 2.83 -2.70
CA PRO A 286 1.01 3.79 -3.44
C PRO A 286 0.20 4.70 -2.50
N GLU A 287 -0.21 5.86 -2.99
CA GLU A 287 -1.03 6.86 -2.29
C GLU A 287 -2.52 6.53 -2.41
N PHE A 288 -3.00 6.17 -3.60
CA PHE A 288 -4.43 6.10 -3.91
C PHE A 288 -4.98 4.69 -4.15
N GLY A 289 -4.11 3.70 -4.36
CA GLY A 289 -4.49 2.35 -4.77
C GLY A 289 -3.94 1.27 -3.84
N PRO A 290 -4.33 0.00 -4.03
CA PRO A 290 -3.66 -1.11 -3.37
C PRO A 290 -2.25 -1.32 -3.94
N ALA A 291 -1.39 -2.00 -3.18
CA ALA A 291 -0.04 -2.33 -3.63
C ALA A 291 -0.03 -3.18 -4.91
N GLY A 292 1.03 -3.04 -5.70
CA GLY A 292 1.23 -3.71 -6.97
C GLY A 292 0.66 -2.97 -8.19
N GLN A 293 0.10 -1.78 -7.99
CA GLN A 293 -0.48 -0.95 -9.05
C GLN A 293 0.35 0.32 -9.28
N LEU A 294 0.31 0.82 -10.52
CA LEU A 294 0.70 2.18 -10.91
C LEU A 294 -0.57 2.90 -11.36
N SER A 295 -0.71 4.18 -11.07
CA SER A 295 -1.96 4.88 -11.38
C SER A 295 -1.77 6.35 -11.73
N LEU A 296 -2.67 6.85 -12.57
CA LEU A 296 -2.87 8.29 -12.79
C LEU A 296 -4.19 8.69 -12.15
N VAL A 297 -4.13 9.64 -11.21
CA VAL A 297 -5.27 10.12 -10.44
C VAL A 297 -5.44 11.62 -10.64
N GLU A 298 -6.68 12.05 -10.87
CA GLU A 298 -7.09 13.44 -10.83
C GLU A 298 -7.48 13.81 -9.40
N VAL A 299 -6.79 14.80 -8.84
CA VAL A 299 -6.97 15.28 -7.46
C VAL A 299 -7.66 16.63 -7.49
N THR A 300 -8.86 16.71 -6.90
CA THR A 300 -9.68 17.94 -6.81
C THR A 300 -9.90 18.42 -5.36
N ALA A 301 -9.41 17.66 -4.36
CA ALA A 301 -9.44 18.04 -2.95
C ALA A 301 -8.10 17.76 -2.24
N PRO A 302 -7.80 18.46 -1.12
CA PRO A 302 -6.61 18.18 -0.32
C PRO A 302 -6.63 16.80 0.35
N MET A 303 -5.51 16.08 0.23
CA MET A 303 -5.25 14.81 0.91
C MET A 303 -4.87 15.07 2.37
N LEU A 304 -5.83 14.97 3.28
CA LEU A 304 -5.66 15.24 4.71
C LEU A 304 -5.71 13.96 5.56
N GLY A 305 -4.94 12.95 5.17
CA GLY A 305 -4.86 11.69 5.89
C GLY A 305 -3.85 10.73 5.29
N PRO A 306 -3.69 9.53 5.87
CA PRO A 306 -2.84 8.47 5.30
C PRO A 306 -3.53 7.78 4.11
N PRO A 307 -2.75 7.07 3.26
CA PRO A 307 -3.24 6.49 1.99
C PRO A 307 -4.51 5.62 2.09
N PHE A 308 -4.69 4.90 3.21
CA PHE A 308 -5.84 4.03 3.41
C PHE A 308 -7.18 4.78 3.61
N THR A 309 -7.17 6.12 3.73
CA THR A 309 -8.39 6.92 3.96
C THR A 309 -8.99 7.53 2.69
N HIS A 310 -8.32 7.41 1.55
CA HIS A 310 -8.76 8.05 0.31
C HIS A 310 -8.45 7.20 -0.93
N PRO A 311 -8.90 5.93 -0.98
CA PRO A 311 -8.71 5.11 -2.17
C PRO A 311 -9.39 5.77 -3.39
N ALA A 312 -8.65 5.88 -4.50
CA ALA A 312 -9.18 6.44 -5.73
C ALA A 312 -10.16 5.46 -6.39
N SER A 313 -11.13 6.02 -7.11
CA SER A 313 -12.02 5.25 -7.97
C SER A 313 -12.45 6.07 -9.17
N ALA A 314 -12.92 5.41 -10.24
CA ALA A 314 -13.37 6.09 -11.45
C ALA A 314 -14.55 7.07 -11.22
N ARG A 315 -15.25 6.95 -10.08
CA ARG A 315 -16.41 7.77 -9.71
C ARG A 315 -16.16 8.67 -8.50
N SER A 316 -14.95 8.66 -7.94
CA SER A 316 -14.63 9.55 -6.84
C SER A 316 -14.66 11.00 -7.33
N PRO A 317 -15.40 11.91 -6.67
CA PRO A 317 -15.41 13.32 -7.05
C PRO A 317 -14.09 14.03 -6.67
N GLU A 318 -13.41 13.54 -5.64
CA GLU A 318 -12.19 14.15 -5.09
C GLU A 318 -10.90 13.54 -5.65
N TYR A 319 -10.90 12.22 -5.89
CA TYR A 319 -9.71 11.44 -6.25
C TYR A 319 -10.07 10.47 -7.39
N ARG A 320 -10.30 11.04 -8.58
CA ARG A 320 -10.81 10.28 -9.73
C ARG A 320 -9.68 9.48 -10.37
N LEU A 321 -9.80 8.15 -10.34
CA LEU A 321 -8.87 7.26 -11.04
C LEU A 321 -9.09 7.39 -12.56
N LEU A 322 -8.05 7.84 -13.28
CA LEU A 322 -8.10 8.01 -14.74
C LEU A 322 -7.67 6.74 -15.47
N ARG A 323 -6.54 6.14 -15.05
CA ARG A 323 -6.00 4.91 -15.62
C ARG A 323 -5.08 4.22 -14.61
N ALA A 324 -4.97 2.89 -14.69
CA ALA A 324 -4.03 2.12 -13.88
C ALA A 324 -3.41 0.96 -14.65
N HIS A 325 -2.19 0.59 -14.28
CA HIS A 325 -1.54 -0.65 -14.72
C HIS A 325 -1.10 -1.46 -13.52
N THR A 326 -1.07 -2.78 -13.68
CA THR A 326 -0.58 -3.69 -12.67
C THR A 326 0.87 -4.06 -12.95
N ILE A 327 1.73 -3.98 -11.93
CA ILE A 327 3.04 -4.66 -11.91
C ILE A 327 2.90 -6.04 -11.27
N ALA A 328 1.77 -6.30 -10.60
CA ALA A 328 1.46 -7.53 -9.90
C ALA A 328 2.53 -7.94 -8.87
N ALA A 329 3.32 -6.98 -8.38
CA ALA A 329 4.34 -7.16 -7.36
C ALA A 329 4.60 -5.82 -6.66
N THR A 330 5.12 -5.85 -5.44
CA THR A 330 5.48 -4.64 -4.67
C THR A 330 6.77 -3.97 -5.13
N SER A 331 7.35 -4.42 -6.24
CA SER A 331 8.60 -3.93 -6.83
C SER A 331 8.61 -4.21 -8.33
N PHE A 332 9.23 -3.33 -9.11
CA PHE A 332 9.42 -3.50 -10.56
C PHE A 332 10.65 -4.35 -10.92
N LYS A 333 11.38 -4.89 -9.93
CA LYS A 333 12.68 -5.55 -10.11
C LYS A 333 12.68 -6.65 -11.19
N ASP A 334 11.56 -7.34 -11.35
CA ASP A 334 11.44 -8.51 -12.22
C ASP A 334 11.18 -8.12 -13.68
N ASP A 335 10.55 -6.95 -13.92
CA ASP A 335 10.40 -6.37 -15.27
C ASP A 335 10.43 -4.83 -15.27
N PRO A 336 11.65 -4.24 -15.23
CA PRO A 336 11.84 -2.79 -15.27
C PRO A 336 11.35 -2.15 -16.56
N LYS A 337 11.42 -2.86 -17.69
CA LYS A 337 11.02 -2.35 -19.01
C LYS A 337 9.51 -2.18 -19.06
N HIS A 338 8.75 -3.17 -18.59
CA HIS A 338 7.31 -3.08 -18.47
C HIS A 338 6.89 -1.96 -17.53
N TYR A 339 7.57 -1.79 -16.38
CA TYR A 339 7.31 -0.68 -15.47
C TYR A 339 7.48 0.70 -16.13
N VAL A 340 8.56 0.93 -16.88
CA VAL A 340 8.76 2.17 -17.65
C VAL A 340 7.71 2.32 -18.75
N ALA A 341 7.35 1.24 -19.45
CA ALA A 341 6.30 1.26 -20.47
C ALA A 341 4.94 1.65 -19.89
N CYS A 342 4.55 1.10 -18.74
CA CYS A 342 3.35 1.46 -18.00
C CYS A 342 3.35 2.95 -17.62
N ALA A 343 4.46 3.46 -17.09
CA ALA A 343 4.58 4.88 -16.74
C ALA A 343 4.46 5.80 -17.97
N THR A 344 5.11 5.41 -19.07
CA THR A 344 5.09 6.13 -20.35
C THR A 344 3.70 6.14 -20.98
N GLU A 345 2.91 5.10 -20.75
CA GLU A 345 1.54 5.02 -21.22
C GLU A 345 0.62 5.88 -20.33
N LEU A 346 0.71 5.74 -18.99
CA LEU A 346 -0.12 6.51 -18.06
C LEU A 346 -0.01 8.01 -18.28
N VAL A 347 1.20 8.51 -18.57
CA VAL A 347 1.43 9.94 -18.79
C VAL A 347 0.75 10.48 -20.05
N GLN A 348 0.33 9.62 -20.99
CA GLN A 348 -0.44 10.02 -22.17
C GLN A 348 -1.88 10.42 -21.82
N HIS A 349 -2.42 9.91 -20.70
CA HIS A 349 -3.74 10.26 -20.17
C HIS A 349 -3.73 11.51 -19.31
N ALA A 350 -2.55 12.09 -19.07
CA ALA A 350 -2.40 13.30 -18.28
C ALA A 350 -2.75 14.54 -19.13
N ASP A 351 -3.80 15.25 -18.72
CA ASP A 351 -4.17 16.55 -19.28
C ASP A 351 -3.03 17.55 -19.11
N ARG A 352 -2.50 18.04 -20.24
CA ARG A 352 -1.33 18.92 -20.30
C ARG A 352 -1.61 20.34 -19.79
N GLN A 353 -2.86 20.68 -19.49
CA GLN A 353 -3.23 21.97 -18.88
C GLN A 353 -2.97 22.01 -17.38
N TYR A 354 -2.78 20.87 -16.74
CA TYR A 354 -2.66 20.77 -15.29
C TYR A 354 -1.27 20.28 -14.88
N PRO A 355 -0.76 20.72 -13.72
CA PRO A 355 0.51 20.23 -13.20
C PRO A 355 0.41 18.75 -12.85
N LEU A 356 1.51 18.02 -13.07
CA LEU A 356 1.64 16.60 -12.73
C LEU A 356 2.66 16.41 -11.61
N ALA A 357 2.22 15.92 -10.45
CA ALA A 357 3.10 15.41 -9.41
C ALA A 357 3.39 13.93 -9.69
N VAL A 358 4.67 13.54 -9.69
CA VAL A 358 5.13 12.17 -9.97
C VAL A 358 5.77 11.59 -8.71
N ASN A 359 5.16 10.54 -8.18
CA ASN A 359 5.71 9.75 -7.08
C ASN A 359 6.52 8.59 -7.64
N SER A 360 7.80 8.50 -7.32
CA SER A 360 8.64 7.37 -7.69
C SER A 360 8.79 6.39 -6.52
N CYS A 361 9.11 5.14 -6.83
CA CYS A 361 9.59 4.19 -5.84
C CYS A 361 10.91 4.64 -5.17
N GLY A 362 11.27 3.98 -4.06
CA GLY A 362 12.49 4.27 -3.29
C GLY A 362 13.80 3.65 -3.79
N TRP A 363 13.86 3.16 -5.03
CA TRP A 363 15.07 2.56 -5.61
C TRP A 363 15.93 3.64 -6.27
N VAL A 364 17.11 3.91 -5.71
CA VAL A 364 18.01 4.97 -6.18
C VAL A 364 19.37 4.46 -6.68
N ASN A 365 19.65 3.16 -6.56
CA ASN A 365 20.92 2.55 -6.92
C ASN A 365 20.74 1.44 -7.95
N GLY A 366 21.78 1.13 -8.71
CA GLY A 366 21.80 0.04 -9.69
C GLY A 366 20.64 0.17 -10.68
N LEU A 367 19.79 -0.86 -10.74
CA LEU A 367 18.60 -0.87 -11.59
C LEU A 367 17.63 0.29 -11.33
N GLY A 368 17.55 0.78 -10.09
CA GLY A 368 16.74 1.95 -9.76
C GLY A 368 17.25 3.22 -10.42
N ALA A 369 18.57 3.39 -10.51
CA ALA A 369 19.18 4.57 -11.12
C ALA A 369 18.91 4.63 -12.63
N SER A 370 19.03 3.48 -13.34
CA SER A 370 18.72 3.41 -14.77
C SER A 370 17.23 3.66 -15.03
N VAL A 371 16.34 3.07 -14.23
CA VAL A 371 14.90 3.30 -14.36
C VAL A 371 14.53 4.76 -14.10
N LEU A 372 15.13 5.41 -13.11
CA LEU A 372 14.89 6.83 -12.85
C LEU A 372 15.33 7.71 -14.04
N GLN A 373 16.45 7.38 -14.69
CA GLN A 373 16.89 8.03 -15.93
C GLN A 373 15.88 7.82 -17.07
N ASP A 374 15.41 6.60 -17.28
CA ASP A 374 14.43 6.30 -18.32
C ASP A 374 13.11 7.04 -18.08
N LEU A 375 12.67 7.09 -16.81
CA LEU A 375 11.46 7.82 -16.40
C LEU A 375 11.60 9.33 -16.59
N THR A 376 12.74 9.95 -16.25
CA THR A 376 12.88 11.41 -16.42
C THR A 376 12.74 11.83 -17.88
N GLN A 377 13.27 11.02 -18.80
CA GLN A 377 13.14 11.22 -20.24
C GLN A 377 11.73 10.93 -20.73
N ALA A 378 11.21 9.74 -20.46
CA ALA A 378 9.91 9.29 -20.98
C ALA A 378 8.74 10.17 -20.50
N LEU A 379 8.82 10.66 -19.27
CA LEU A 379 7.77 11.49 -18.67
C LEU A 379 7.95 12.98 -18.98
N ASN A 380 9.00 13.40 -19.69
CA ASN A 380 9.33 14.80 -19.96
C ASN A 380 9.37 15.67 -18.69
N ILE A 381 10.06 15.19 -17.66
CA ILE A 381 10.11 15.85 -16.34
C ILE A 381 10.71 17.25 -16.47
N THR A 382 10.10 18.23 -15.81
CA THR A 382 10.51 19.64 -15.88
C THR A 382 11.06 20.18 -14.55
N GLN A 383 10.68 19.54 -13.45
CA GLN A 383 11.13 19.87 -12.10
C GLN A 383 11.52 18.57 -11.39
N VAL A 384 12.72 18.51 -10.81
CA VAL A 384 13.20 17.35 -10.05
C VAL A 384 13.48 17.78 -8.62
N VAL A 385 12.88 17.09 -7.65
CA VAL A 385 13.10 17.32 -6.22
C VAL A 385 13.90 16.15 -5.66
N LEU A 386 15.15 16.41 -5.29
CA LEU A 386 16.09 15.44 -4.74
C LEU A 386 16.02 15.46 -3.21
N LEU A 387 15.55 14.36 -2.62
CA LEU A 387 15.57 14.16 -1.16
C LEU A 387 16.88 13.46 -0.78
N GLU A 388 17.85 14.27 -0.34
CA GLU A 388 19.23 13.86 -0.02
C GLU A 388 19.32 13.08 1.29
N PRO A 389 20.30 12.20 1.49
CA PRO A 389 21.45 11.96 0.62
C PRO A 389 21.09 11.10 -0.59
N LEU A 390 21.66 11.45 -1.73
CA LEU A 390 21.65 10.68 -2.96
C LEU A 390 23.09 10.55 -3.47
N ASP A 391 23.34 9.48 -4.22
CA ASP A 391 24.63 9.30 -4.87
C ASP A 391 24.90 10.41 -5.90
N ALA A 392 26.14 10.90 -5.94
CA ALA A 392 26.53 11.98 -6.83
C ALA A 392 26.46 11.57 -8.31
N ALA A 393 26.78 10.31 -8.64
CA ALA A 393 26.68 9.79 -9.99
C ALA A 393 25.22 9.68 -10.42
N LEU A 394 24.31 9.23 -9.55
CA LEU A 394 22.86 9.28 -9.84
C LEU A 394 22.43 10.70 -10.16
N THR A 395 22.81 11.67 -9.33
CA THR A 395 22.42 13.08 -9.51
C THR A 395 22.91 13.61 -10.86
N ALA A 396 24.16 13.32 -11.23
CA ALA A 396 24.73 13.70 -12.53
C ALA A 396 24.03 13.02 -13.71
N THR A 397 23.67 11.74 -13.57
CA THR A 397 22.91 11.00 -14.58
C THR A 397 21.54 11.63 -14.82
N LEU A 398 20.81 11.99 -13.75
CA LEU A 398 19.51 12.65 -13.88
C LEU A 398 19.63 14.02 -14.53
N GLN A 399 20.64 14.82 -14.13
CA GLN A 399 20.91 16.12 -14.73
C GLN A 399 21.24 16.03 -16.23
N THR A 400 21.94 14.98 -16.64
CA THR A 400 22.24 14.71 -18.05
C THR A 400 20.98 14.25 -18.81
N ALA A 401 20.15 13.42 -18.17
CA ALA A 401 18.95 12.85 -18.77
C ALA A 401 17.85 13.90 -19.02
N CYS A 402 17.75 14.92 -18.17
CA CYS A 402 16.83 16.04 -18.34
C CYS A 402 17.53 17.40 -18.13
N SER A 403 18.35 17.81 -19.10
CA SER A 403 19.14 19.06 -19.06
C SER A 403 18.32 20.32 -18.84
N ASP A 404 17.07 20.34 -19.33
CA ASP A 404 16.18 21.49 -19.25
C ASP A 404 15.34 21.50 -17.96
N ALA A 405 15.49 20.50 -17.09
CA ALA A 405 14.77 20.41 -15.83
C ALA A 405 15.46 21.24 -14.75
N THR A 406 14.66 21.85 -13.87
CA THR A 406 15.17 22.53 -12.68
C THR A 406 15.27 21.55 -11.53
N PHE A 407 16.41 21.57 -10.81
CA PHE A 407 16.68 20.68 -9.70
C PHE A 407 16.58 21.41 -8.36
N HIS A 408 15.83 20.83 -7.43
CA HIS A 408 15.68 21.28 -6.05
C HIS A 408 16.24 20.22 -5.12
N ARG A 409 16.88 20.64 -4.03
CA ARG A 409 17.47 19.73 -3.04
C ARG A 409 16.82 19.95 -1.68
N LEU A 410 16.37 18.86 -1.08
CA LEU A 410 15.77 18.84 0.25
C LEU A 410 16.55 17.86 1.13
N PRO A 411 16.82 18.20 2.40
CA PRO A 411 17.40 17.25 3.33
C PRO A 411 16.38 16.14 3.63
N ARG A 412 16.86 14.90 3.80
CA ARG A 412 16.05 13.83 4.36
C ARG A 412 15.65 14.18 5.79
N GLN A 413 14.37 14.05 6.07
CA GLN A 413 13.86 14.13 7.43
C GLN A 413 14.36 12.93 8.24
N PRO A 414 14.72 13.12 9.52
CA PRO A 414 15.17 12.04 10.37
C PRO A 414 14.14 10.92 10.40
N VAL A 415 14.62 9.66 10.34
CA VAL A 415 13.74 8.50 10.36
C VAL A 415 13.03 8.47 11.70
N ARG A 416 11.69 8.48 11.65
CA ARG A 416 10.86 8.38 12.84
C ARG A 416 10.38 6.93 13.00
N PRO A 417 10.28 6.40 14.23
CA PRO A 417 9.66 5.11 14.48
C PRO A 417 8.23 5.12 13.91
N THR A 418 7.92 4.15 13.06
CA THR A 418 6.59 3.98 12.49
C THR A 418 5.83 2.96 13.31
N ALA A 419 4.60 3.27 13.74
CA ALA A 419 3.76 2.31 14.47
C ALA A 419 3.35 1.09 13.61
N ARG A 420 3.50 1.19 12.29
CA ARG A 420 3.21 0.13 11.32
C ARG A 420 4.40 -0.09 10.41
N THR A 421 4.74 -1.35 10.18
CA THR A 421 5.70 -1.76 9.16
C THR A 421 5.15 -1.49 7.75
N PRO A 422 6.00 -1.40 6.71
CA PRO A 422 5.54 -1.27 5.35
C PRO A 422 4.54 -2.35 4.90
N ALA A 423 4.67 -3.58 5.39
CA ALA A 423 3.74 -4.67 5.06
C ALA A 423 2.37 -4.48 5.72
N GLU A 424 2.33 -4.08 7.00
CA GLU A 424 1.09 -3.76 7.69
C GLU A 424 0.37 -2.57 7.04
N SER A 425 1.09 -1.52 6.64
CA SER A 425 0.50 -0.38 5.94
C SER A 425 -0.14 -0.79 4.60
N ARG A 426 0.51 -1.68 3.84
CA ARG A 426 -0.07 -2.24 2.59
C ARG A 426 -1.29 -3.11 2.87
N SER A 427 -1.28 -3.89 3.94
CA SER A 427 -2.42 -4.67 4.39
C SER A 427 -3.61 -3.77 4.76
N MET A 428 -3.38 -2.72 5.55
CA MET A 428 -4.39 -1.71 5.89
C MET A 428 -4.98 -1.05 4.64
N GLN A 429 -4.13 -0.62 3.71
CA GLN A 429 -4.58 0.03 2.48
C GLN A 429 -5.36 -0.90 1.56
N THR A 430 -4.91 -2.15 1.40
CA THR A 430 -5.60 -3.15 0.59
C THR A 430 -6.94 -3.51 1.20
N MET A 431 -7.00 -3.73 2.51
CA MET A 431 -8.26 -3.96 3.23
C MET A 431 -9.22 -2.77 3.07
N ALA A 432 -8.74 -1.54 3.27
CA ALA A 432 -9.54 -0.33 3.07
C ALA A 432 -10.06 -0.21 1.63
N TYR A 433 -9.25 -0.55 0.62
CA TYR A 433 -9.64 -0.59 -0.79
C TYR A 433 -10.80 -1.57 -1.03
N PHE A 434 -10.73 -2.81 -0.53
CA PHE A 434 -11.80 -3.78 -0.71
C PHE A 434 -13.08 -3.38 0.03
N HIS A 435 -12.98 -2.78 1.21
CA HIS A 435 -14.15 -2.36 1.99
C HIS A 435 -14.76 -1.03 1.56
N HIS A 436 -14.07 -0.27 0.73
CA HIS A 436 -14.52 1.02 0.23
C HIS A 436 -15.80 0.90 -0.62
N ARG A 437 -16.72 1.86 -0.46
CA ARG A 437 -17.97 1.98 -1.21
C ARG A 437 -18.14 3.43 -1.65
N VAL A 438 -18.44 3.61 -2.94
CA VAL A 438 -18.84 4.92 -3.48
C VAL A 438 -20.32 5.12 -3.18
N ALA A 439 -20.64 6.09 -2.32
CA ALA A 439 -22.02 6.48 -2.06
C ALA A 439 -22.57 7.28 -3.25
N LYS A 440 -23.79 6.96 -3.71
CA LYS A 440 -24.42 7.68 -4.84
C LYS A 440 -24.84 9.12 -4.52
N ALA A 441 -24.90 9.50 -3.24
CA ALA A 441 -25.52 10.75 -2.76
C ALA A 441 -24.58 11.72 -2.04
N THR A 442 -23.41 11.27 -1.58
CA THR A 442 -22.46 12.07 -0.79
C THR A 442 -21.06 11.94 -1.38
N SER A 443 -20.29 13.02 -1.38
CA SER A 443 -18.86 13.00 -1.77
C SER A 443 -17.99 12.22 -0.79
N GLU A 444 -18.51 11.88 0.40
CA GLU A 444 -17.74 11.21 1.44
C GLU A 444 -17.50 9.71 1.16
N PRO A 445 -16.27 9.23 1.37
CA PRO A 445 -15.95 7.80 1.28
C PRO A 445 -16.62 7.03 2.43
N ARG A 446 -17.13 5.84 2.13
CA ARG A 446 -17.72 4.92 3.12
C ARG A 446 -17.02 3.57 3.11
N TRP A 447 -16.92 2.93 4.27
CA TRP A 447 -16.41 1.56 4.40
C TRP A 447 -17.49 0.63 4.94
N SER A 448 -17.45 -0.62 4.48
CA SER A 448 -18.35 -1.65 4.98
C SER A 448 -17.83 -2.25 6.28
N SER A 449 -18.71 -2.42 7.26
CA SER A 449 -18.43 -3.13 8.51
C SER A 449 -18.55 -4.65 8.39
N LYS A 450 -18.90 -5.16 7.20
CA LYS A 450 -19.18 -6.58 6.97
C LYS A 450 -17.91 -7.29 6.53
N ALA A 451 -17.63 -8.44 7.14
CA ALA A 451 -16.52 -9.28 6.72
C ALA A 451 -16.61 -9.63 5.23
N ILE A 452 -15.46 -9.75 4.57
CA ILE A 452 -15.32 -9.94 3.15
C ILE A 452 -16.00 -11.24 2.72
N SER A 453 -16.02 -12.28 3.57
CA SER A 453 -16.68 -13.58 3.38
C SER A 453 -18.21 -13.44 3.22
N SER A 454 -18.84 -12.51 3.94
CA SER A 454 -20.28 -12.28 3.88
C SER A 454 -20.75 -11.56 2.61
N ARG A 455 -19.81 -11.01 1.82
CA ARG A 455 -20.13 -10.36 0.55
C ARG A 455 -20.55 -11.38 -0.48
N ARG A 456 -21.50 -11.03 -1.36
CA ARG A 456 -21.82 -11.86 -2.52
C ARG A 456 -20.66 -11.75 -3.52
N PRO A 457 -20.04 -12.87 -3.94
CA PRO A 457 -19.03 -12.84 -4.98
C PRO A 457 -19.70 -12.70 -6.35
N TRP A 458 -18.97 -12.15 -7.30
CA TRP A 458 -19.30 -12.22 -8.72
C TRP A 458 -18.98 -13.62 -9.22
N LEU A 459 -19.96 -14.25 -9.87
CA LEU A 459 -19.78 -15.55 -10.52
C LEU A 459 -19.39 -15.30 -11.97
N VAL A 460 -18.16 -15.64 -12.32
CA VAL A 460 -17.59 -15.35 -13.64
C VAL A 460 -17.23 -16.65 -14.33
N SER A 461 -17.85 -16.91 -15.48
CA SER A 461 -17.51 -18.06 -16.30
C SER A 461 -16.14 -17.89 -16.95
N TYR A 462 -15.32 -18.93 -16.87
CA TYR A 462 -13.99 -18.99 -17.50
C TYR A 462 -13.91 -20.02 -18.65
N ASP A 463 -15.02 -20.69 -18.93
CA ASP A 463 -15.11 -21.69 -20.00
C ASP A 463 -16.52 -21.76 -20.60
N GLY A 464 -16.62 -22.22 -21.84
CA GLY A 464 -17.87 -22.25 -22.60
C GLY A 464 -18.18 -20.95 -23.37
N PRO A 465 -19.37 -20.86 -24.00
CA PRO A 465 -19.72 -19.79 -24.95
C PRO A 465 -19.92 -18.41 -24.29
N HIS A 466 -20.06 -18.37 -22.98
CA HIS A 466 -20.23 -17.15 -22.19
C HIS A 466 -19.02 -16.86 -21.29
N ALA A 467 -17.87 -17.45 -21.59
CA ALA A 467 -16.63 -17.21 -20.85
C ALA A 467 -16.21 -15.74 -21.00
N VAL A 468 -16.16 -15.03 -19.87
CA VAL A 468 -15.73 -13.62 -19.83
C VAL A 468 -14.21 -13.53 -19.65
N ILE A 469 -13.63 -14.47 -18.89
CA ILE A 469 -12.18 -14.54 -18.68
C ILE A 469 -11.53 -15.27 -19.85
N GLN A 470 -10.67 -14.56 -20.58
CA GLN A 470 -9.99 -15.11 -21.75
C GLN A 470 -8.80 -15.98 -21.38
N ALA A 471 -8.01 -15.53 -20.41
CA ALA A 471 -6.84 -16.24 -19.93
C ALA A 471 -6.43 -15.76 -18.54
N VAL A 472 -5.70 -16.62 -17.85
CA VAL A 472 -4.88 -16.28 -16.69
C VAL A 472 -3.44 -16.13 -17.13
N MET A 473 -2.83 -15.00 -16.78
CA MET A 473 -1.41 -14.71 -17.00
C MET A 473 -0.67 -14.64 -15.67
N SER A 474 0.55 -15.16 -15.66
CA SER A 474 1.46 -15.03 -14.51
C SER A 474 2.57 -14.04 -14.83
N TYR A 475 2.61 -12.93 -14.10
CA TYR A 475 3.75 -12.02 -14.11
C TYR A 475 4.79 -12.55 -13.11
N GLY A 476 6.05 -12.59 -13.53
CA GLY A 476 7.12 -13.25 -12.77
C GLY A 476 7.00 -14.77 -12.82
N THR A 477 7.10 -15.44 -11.67
CA THR A 477 7.11 -16.90 -11.58
C THR A 477 5.74 -17.50 -11.90
N SER A 478 5.69 -18.32 -12.96
CA SER A 478 4.50 -19.11 -13.30
C SER A 478 4.48 -20.43 -12.51
N PRO A 479 3.34 -20.82 -11.93
CA PRO A 479 3.22 -22.14 -11.32
C PRO A 479 3.16 -23.20 -12.42
N HIS A 480 3.35 -24.47 -12.05
CA HIS A 480 2.98 -25.56 -12.95
C HIS A 480 1.47 -25.50 -13.25
N PRO A 481 1.03 -25.75 -14.49
CA PRO A 481 -0.39 -25.65 -14.87
C PRO A 481 -1.34 -26.46 -13.99
N ASP A 482 -0.88 -27.62 -13.49
CA ASP A 482 -1.66 -28.49 -12.60
C ASP A 482 -1.89 -27.92 -11.20
N PHE A 483 -1.16 -26.87 -10.81
CA PHE A 483 -1.32 -26.20 -9.52
C PHE A 483 -1.89 -24.79 -9.65
N LEU A 484 -2.29 -24.38 -10.85
CA LEU A 484 -2.74 -23.01 -11.10
C LEU A 484 -4.03 -22.71 -10.35
N ALA A 485 -4.99 -23.64 -10.32
CA ALA A 485 -6.24 -23.47 -9.59
C ALA A 485 -5.98 -23.29 -8.08
N GLU A 486 -5.16 -24.18 -7.51
CA GLU A 486 -4.78 -24.15 -6.10
C GLU A 486 -3.99 -22.90 -5.71
N THR A 487 -3.20 -22.34 -6.64
CA THR A 487 -2.46 -21.09 -6.38
C THR A 487 -3.33 -19.85 -6.52
N LEU A 488 -4.35 -19.90 -7.38
CA LEU A 488 -5.30 -18.79 -7.55
C LEU A 488 -6.29 -18.73 -6.40
N ASP A 489 -6.70 -19.86 -5.84
CA ASP A 489 -7.68 -19.91 -4.75
C ASP A 489 -7.19 -19.16 -3.50
N GLY A 490 -8.00 -18.19 -3.03
CA GLY A 490 -7.64 -17.26 -1.97
C GLY A 490 -6.73 -16.10 -2.38
N SER A 491 -6.13 -16.11 -3.58
CA SER A 491 -5.16 -15.10 -3.97
C SER A 491 -5.77 -13.75 -4.39
N LEU A 492 -4.97 -12.69 -4.31
CA LEU A 492 -5.24 -11.44 -4.99
C LEU A 492 -4.79 -11.53 -6.45
N VAL A 493 -5.63 -11.02 -7.35
CA VAL A 493 -5.36 -10.93 -8.79
C VAL A 493 -5.73 -9.55 -9.31
N ALA A 494 -5.08 -9.13 -10.39
CA ALA A 494 -5.49 -7.96 -11.14
C ALA A 494 -6.43 -8.36 -12.28
N LEU A 495 -7.54 -7.63 -12.41
CA LEU A 495 -8.44 -7.73 -13.56
C LEU A 495 -7.96 -6.73 -14.59
N VAL A 496 -7.51 -7.23 -15.74
CA VAL A 496 -6.97 -6.40 -16.82
C VAL A 496 -7.89 -6.50 -18.02
N ARG A 497 -8.40 -5.35 -18.46
CA ARG A 497 -9.15 -5.21 -19.71
C ARG A 497 -8.19 -5.07 -20.87
N LEU A 498 -8.53 -5.70 -21.99
CA LEU A 498 -7.82 -5.56 -23.25
C LEU A 498 -8.59 -4.67 -24.24
N ASP A 499 -7.87 -4.03 -25.15
CA ASP A 499 -8.45 -3.49 -26.37
C ASP A 499 -8.96 -4.65 -27.26
N THR A 500 -10.13 -4.48 -27.88
CA THR A 500 -10.78 -5.54 -28.67
C THR A 500 -10.02 -5.88 -29.96
N GLU A 501 -9.32 -4.91 -30.55
CA GLU A 501 -8.49 -5.13 -31.75
C GLU A 501 -7.19 -5.85 -31.36
N TYR A 502 -6.51 -5.38 -30.31
CA TYR A 502 -5.32 -6.04 -29.77
C TYR A 502 -5.60 -7.47 -29.30
N GLN A 503 -6.76 -7.68 -28.69
CA GLN A 503 -7.22 -9.01 -28.30
C GLN A 503 -7.33 -9.95 -29.51
N ARG A 504 -7.88 -9.47 -30.64
CA ARG A 504 -7.93 -10.26 -31.87
C ARG A 504 -6.52 -10.53 -32.42
N GLU A 505 -5.61 -9.57 -32.40
CA GLU A 505 -4.26 -9.76 -32.94
C GLU A 505 -3.41 -10.71 -32.10
N VAL A 506 -3.39 -10.53 -30.77
CA VAL A 506 -2.54 -11.31 -29.87
C VAL A 506 -3.10 -12.69 -29.60
N PHE A 507 -4.42 -12.86 -29.56
CA PHE A 507 -5.04 -14.15 -29.24
C PHE A 507 -5.57 -14.91 -30.47
N SER A 508 -5.34 -14.41 -31.70
CA SER A 508 -5.69 -15.15 -32.92
C SER A 508 -4.72 -16.30 -33.21
N PRO A 509 -5.21 -17.45 -33.70
CA PRO A 509 -4.37 -18.59 -34.10
C PRO A 509 -3.42 -18.33 -35.29
N SER A 510 -3.59 -17.22 -36.02
CA SER A 510 -3.09 -17.06 -37.39
C SER A 510 -1.73 -16.34 -37.54
N HIS A 511 -1.18 -15.73 -36.49
CA HIS A 511 -0.18 -14.65 -36.67
C HIS A 511 1.30 -15.00 -36.39
N HIS A 512 1.62 -16.26 -36.06
CA HIS A 512 3.01 -16.63 -35.72
C HIS A 512 3.87 -17.20 -36.85
N THR A 513 3.44 -17.12 -38.11
CA THR A 513 4.31 -17.43 -39.26
C THR A 513 5.13 -16.23 -39.77
N ALA A 514 5.10 -15.06 -39.13
CA ALA A 514 5.68 -13.83 -39.71
C ALA A 514 6.83 -13.16 -38.93
N THR A 515 7.24 -13.66 -37.75
CA THR A 515 8.31 -12.99 -36.96
C THR A 515 9.46 -13.91 -36.53
N LEU A 516 9.65 -15.04 -37.20
CA LEU A 516 10.87 -15.84 -37.08
C LEU A 516 11.48 -16.02 -38.47
N ASP A 517 12.56 -15.28 -38.69
CA ASP A 517 13.60 -15.43 -39.70
C ASP A 517 13.24 -15.38 -41.19
N SER A 518 13.43 -14.17 -41.76
CA SER A 518 13.87 -14.03 -43.14
C SER A 518 15.36 -14.41 -43.24
N SER A 519 15.65 -15.69 -43.47
CA SER A 519 16.90 -16.11 -44.08
C SER A 519 16.63 -17.27 -45.06
N THR A 520 17.12 -17.05 -46.28
CA THR A 520 17.12 -17.95 -47.43
C THR A 520 17.76 -19.30 -47.12
N ASP A 521 17.11 -20.40 -47.51
CA ASP A 521 17.65 -21.38 -48.48
C ASP A 521 16.61 -22.47 -48.81
N GLY A 522 16.69 -22.99 -50.04
CA GLY A 522 15.62 -23.74 -50.69
C GLY A 522 15.59 -25.26 -50.47
N ASN A 523 14.44 -25.81 -50.89
CA ASN A 523 14.16 -27.18 -51.35
C ASN A 523 14.08 -28.35 -50.33
N SER A 524 12.85 -28.82 -50.05
CA SER A 524 12.37 -30.19 -50.38
C SER A 524 10.96 -30.47 -49.81
N GLU A 525 10.24 -31.38 -50.47
CA GLU A 525 8.80 -31.62 -50.41
C GLU A 525 8.31 -32.46 -49.20
N SER A 526 7.05 -32.17 -48.83
CA SER A 526 6.03 -33.07 -48.26
C SER A 526 6.20 -33.63 -46.83
N ALA A 527 5.45 -33.03 -45.89
CA ALA A 527 4.57 -33.76 -44.98
C ALA A 527 3.59 -32.78 -44.32
N SER A 528 2.30 -33.06 -44.48
CA SER A 528 1.19 -32.35 -43.86
C SER A 528 1.22 -32.43 -42.33
N ALA A 529 1.49 -31.30 -41.67
CA ALA A 529 1.13 -31.07 -40.29
C ALA A 529 0.95 -29.55 -40.08
N THR A 530 -0.27 -29.06 -40.22
CA THR A 530 -0.67 -27.72 -39.78
C THR A 530 -0.49 -27.61 -38.26
N PRO A 531 0.34 -26.70 -37.71
CA PRO A 531 0.35 -26.41 -36.29
C PRO A 531 -0.52 -25.18 -36.03
N SER A 532 -1.81 -25.37 -35.80
CA SER A 532 -2.68 -24.31 -35.26
C SER A 532 -2.63 -24.38 -33.72
N SER A 533 -1.52 -24.00 -33.09
CA SER A 533 -1.45 -23.95 -31.63
C SER A 533 -1.96 -22.61 -31.12
N SER A 534 -3.17 -22.59 -30.56
CA SER A 534 -3.67 -21.43 -29.81
C SER A 534 -2.70 -21.07 -28.68
N LEU A 535 -2.40 -19.78 -28.52
CA LEU A 535 -1.59 -19.25 -27.40
C LEU A 535 -2.17 -19.60 -26.02
N ILE A 536 -3.49 -19.75 -25.96
CA ILE A 536 -4.21 -20.14 -24.76
C ILE A 536 -4.22 -21.66 -24.66
N LYS A 537 -3.71 -22.18 -23.54
CA LYS A 537 -3.84 -23.58 -23.13
C LYS A 537 -4.85 -23.68 -22.00
N ARG A 538 -5.32 -24.89 -21.71
CA ARG A 538 -6.21 -25.17 -20.57
C ARG A 538 -5.52 -26.10 -19.56
N THR A 539 -5.75 -25.85 -18.28
CA THR A 539 -5.29 -26.73 -17.19
C THR A 539 -6.17 -27.98 -17.07
N LYS A 540 -5.81 -28.91 -16.18
CA LYS A 540 -6.66 -30.05 -15.79
C LYS A 540 -8.06 -29.63 -15.33
N ASP A 541 -8.18 -28.45 -14.71
CA ASP A 541 -9.42 -27.87 -14.20
C ASP A 541 -10.19 -27.04 -15.26
N GLY A 542 -9.65 -26.96 -16.48
CA GLY A 542 -10.21 -26.21 -17.60
C GLY A 542 -9.90 -24.71 -17.59
N LEU A 543 -9.09 -24.21 -16.64
CA LEU A 543 -8.74 -22.78 -16.59
C LEU A 543 -7.93 -22.40 -17.83
N PRO A 544 -8.32 -21.36 -18.58
CA PRO A 544 -7.53 -20.88 -19.69
C PRO A 544 -6.30 -20.12 -19.15
N TYR A 545 -5.12 -20.43 -19.66
CA TYR A 545 -3.88 -19.76 -19.25
C TYR A 545 -2.93 -19.58 -20.44
N ILE A 546 -2.06 -18.57 -20.33
CA ILE A 546 -0.95 -18.39 -21.26
C ILE A 546 0.28 -19.08 -20.67
N PRO A 547 0.83 -20.12 -21.32
CA PRO A 547 2.03 -20.80 -20.84
C PRO A 547 3.24 -19.85 -20.95
N PRO A 548 4.18 -19.91 -19.99
CA PRO A 548 5.41 -19.18 -20.13
C PRO A 548 6.20 -19.68 -21.36
N PRO A 549 6.89 -18.79 -22.09
CA PRO A 549 7.80 -19.19 -23.15
C PRO A 549 8.96 -20.04 -22.59
N PRO A 550 9.76 -20.72 -23.43
CA PRO A 550 10.91 -21.51 -22.98
C PRO A 550 11.95 -20.72 -22.17
N SER A 551 11.97 -19.38 -22.29
CA SER A 551 12.78 -18.47 -21.46
C SER A 551 12.29 -18.35 -20.01
N GLY A 552 11.14 -18.92 -19.66
CA GLY A 552 10.63 -19.07 -18.29
C GLY A 552 9.72 -17.94 -17.79
N ALA A 553 9.71 -16.77 -18.43
CA ALA A 553 8.89 -15.62 -18.04
C ALA A 553 7.94 -15.19 -19.15
N THR A 554 6.65 -15.13 -18.85
CA THR A 554 5.62 -14.63 -19.78
C THR A 554 5.82 -13.13 -19.98
N ALA A 555 5.89 -12.68 -21.23
CA ALA A 555 5.90 -11.26 -21.53
C ALA A 555 4.61 -10.61 -20.97
N PRO A 556 4.72 -9.49 -20.25
CA PRO A 556 3.54 -8.82 -19.73
C PRO A 556 2.70 -8.24 -20.87
N LEU A 557 1.44 -7.95 -20.58
CA LEU A 557 0.53 -7.29 -21.51
C LEU A 557 1.08 -5.92 -21.90
N ASP A 558 0.92 -5.55 -23.18
CA ASP A 558 1.32 -4.24 -23.67
C ASP A 558 0.43 -3.14 -23.04
N PRO A 559 0.99 -2.22 -22.24
CA PRO A 559 0.22 -1.18 -21.57
C PRO A 559 -0.63 -0.32 -22.51
N ARG A 560 -0.20 -0.15 -23.78
CA ARG A 560 -0.94 0.64 -24.77
C ARG A 560 -2.34 0.11 -25.03
N PHE A 561 -2.50 -1.22 -24.93
CA PHE A 561 -3.71 -1.93 -25.28
C PHE A 561 -4.35 -2.65 -24.09
N SER A 562 -3.88 -2.39 -22.87
CA SER A 562 -4.41 -3.00 -21.65
C SER A 562 -4.69 -1.95 -20.58
N ASP A 563 -5.62 -2.21 -19.68
CA ASP A 563 -5.95 -1.32 -18.55
C ASP A 563 -6.32 -2.16 -17.32
N CYS A 564 -5.67 -1.91 -16.19
CA CYS A 564 -6.01 -2.59 -14.94
C CYS A 564 -7.23 -1.92 -14.30
N VAL A 565 -8.37 -2.60 -14.36
CA VAL A 565 -9.65 -2.01 -13.93
C VAL A 565 -9.88 -2.15 -12.43
N SER A 566 -9.36 -3.20 -11.80
CA SER A 566 -9.48 -3.45 -10.35
C SER A 566 -8.62 -4.63 -9.89
N LEU A 567 -8.27 -4.66 -8.61
CA LEU A 567 -7.90 -5.90 -7.95
C LEU A 567 -9.14 -6.70 -7.52
N ALA A 568 -9.02 -8.02 -7.57
CA ALA A 568 -10.02 -8.95 -7.08
C ALA A 568 -9.39 -9.99 -6.15
N LEU A 569 -10.16 -10.43 -5.15
CA LEU A 569 -9.89 -11.62 -4.37
C LEU A 569 -10.60 -12.80 -5.04
N VAL A 570 -9.85 -13.83 -5.41
CA VAL A 570 -10.43 -15.11 -5.84
C VAL A 570 -10.88 -15.84 -4.58
N ARG A 571 -12.17 -15.83 -4.30
CA ARG A 571 -12.71 -16.49 -3.09
C ARG A 571 -12.73 -18.00 -3.23
N ALA A 572 -13.08 -18.48 -4.41
CA ALA A 572 -13.22 -19.90 -4.72
C ALA A 572 -13.21 -20.10 -6.23
N ILE A 573 -12.87 -21.32 -6.65
CA ILE A 573 -12.94 -21.77 -8.04
C ILE A 573 -13.84 -23.01 -8.09
N ASP A 574 -14.98 -22.89 -8.77
CA ASP A 574 -15.88 -24.00 -9.03
C ASP A 574 -15.46 -24.66 -10.35
N THR A 575 -14.66 -25.72 -10.23
CA THR A 575 -14.13 -26.47 -11.37
C THR A 575 -15.17 -27.36 -12.05
N GLN A 576 -16.30 -27.65 -11.38
CA GLN A 576 -17.40 -28.43 -11.93
C GLN A 576 -18.26 -27.58 -12.87
N ASN A 577 -18.65 -26.39 -12.42
CA ASN A 577 -19.47 -25.47 -13.21
C ASN A 577 -18.66 -24.46 -14.04
N LYS A 578 -17.32 -24.51 -13.94
CA LYS A 578 -16.38 -23.61 -14.62
C LYS A 578 -16.60 -22.13 -14.29
N LEU A 579 -16.74 -21.85 -12.98
CA LEU A 579 -16.98 -20.50 -12.45
C LEU A 579 -15.86 -20.05 -11.50
N LEU A 580 -15.47 -18.79 -11.60
CA LEU A 580 -14.64 -18.09 -10.62
C LEU A 580 -15.54 -17.26 -9.70
N HIS A 581 -15.33 -17.36 -8.40
CA HIS A 581 -16.01 -16.53 -7.41
C HIS A 581 -15.11 -15.34 -7.04
N LEU A 582 -15.37 -14.17 -7.62
CA LEU A 582 -14.52 -13.00 -7.46
C LEU A 582 -15.15 -11.97 -6.52
N VAL A 583 -14.37 -11.44 -5.58
CA VAL A 583 -14.76 -10.29 -4.76
C VAL A 583 -13.92 -9.08 -5.19
N THR A 584 -14.56 -7.98 -5.55
CA THR A 584 -13.93 -6.72 -5.99
C THR A 584 -14.68 -5.52 -5.38
N PRO A 585 -14.02 -4.35 -5.19
CA PRO A 585 -14.73 -3.12 -4.81
C PRO A 585 -15.52 -2.45 -5.94
N LEU A 586 -15.47 -2.97 -7.18
CA LEU A 586 -16.26 -2.44 -8.29
C LEU A 586 -17.77 -2.47 -7.97
N SER A 587 -18.46 -1.38 -8.32
CA SER A 587 -19.92 -1.31 -8.24
C SER A 587 -20.59 -2.20 -9.29
N GLU A 588 -21.85 -2.57 -9.08
CA GLU A 588 -22.62 -3.40 -10.03
C GLU A 588 -22.61 -2.80 -11.44
N SER A 589 -22.78 -1.48 -11.57
CA SER A 589 -22.72 -0.80 -12.86
C SER A 589 -21.34 -0.79 -13.52
N GLN A 590 -20.26 -0.86 -12.74
CA GLN A 590 -18.91 -0.98 -13.29
C GLN A 590 -18.65 -2.42 -13.74
N VAL A 591 -19.07 -3.41 -12.96
CA VAL A 591 -18.98 -4.82 -13.35
C VAL A 591 -19.82 -5.08 -14.60
N ALA A 592 -21.03 -4.52 -14.68
CA ALA A 592 -21.89 -4.64 -15.84
C ALA A 592 -21.22 -4.10 -17.11
N ALA A 593 -20.50 -2.98 -17.01
CA ALA A 593 -19.75 -2.41 -18.13
C ALA A 593 -18.56 -3.28 -18.59
N LEU A 594 -18.10 -4.22 -17.75
CA LEU A 594 -17.00 -5.14 -18.06
C LEU A 594 -17.47 -6.48 -18.63
N MET A 595 -18.76 -6.83 -18.52
CA MET A 595 -19.26 -8.15 -18.92
C MET A 595 -19.05 -8.45 -20.41
N ASP A 596 -19.12 -7.43 -21.25
CA ASP A 596 -18.96 -7.53 -22.71
C ASP A 596 -17.52 -7.22 -23.18
N GLN A 597 -16.58 -7.08 -22.25
CA GLN A 597 -15.21 -6.67 -22.56
C GLN A 597 -14.22 -7.84 -22.39
N PRO A 598 -13.18 -7.92 -23.24
CA PRO A 598 -12.17 -8.95 -23.12
C PRO A 598 -11.36 -8.75 -21.82
N LEU A 599 -11.49 -9.69 -20.88
CA LEU A 599 -10.81 -9.65 -19.59
C LEU A 599 -9.75 -10.75 -19.45
N VAL A 600 -8.61 -10.37 -18.90
CA VAL A 600 -7.51 -11.26 -18.49
C VAL A 600 -7.32 -11.12 -16.99
N ILE A 601 -7.08 -12.25 -16.33
CA ILE A 601 -6.66 -12.28 -14.93
C ILE A 601 -5.14 -12.31 -14.88
N VAL A 602 -4.53 -11.30 -14.27
CA VAL A 602 -3.09 -11.26 -14.04
C VAL A 602 -2.82 -11.62 -12.58
N ARG A 603 -2.12 -12.73 -12.36
CA ARG A 603 -1.52 -13.06 -11.06
C ARG A 603 -0.06 -12.61 -11.01
N GLY A 604 0.42 -12.38 -9.81
CA GLY A 604 1.83 -12.10 -9.55
C GLY A 604 2.16 -12.32 -8.08
N SER A 605 3.18 -11.60 -7.59
CA SER A 605 3.62 -11.60 -6.21
C SER A 605 2.97 -10.48 -5.39
N PHE A 606 1.64 -10.40 -5.41
CA PHE A 606 0.89 -9.58 -4.46
C PHE A 606 1.11 -10.10 -3.03
N ASP A 607 1.00 -9.23 -2.04
CA ASP A 607 0.97 -9.69 -0.65
C ASP A 607 -0.24 -10.60 -0.45
N THR A 608 -0.06 -11.68 0.31
CA THR A 608 -1.14 -12.58 0.69
C THR A 608 -2.24 -11.78 1.42
N PRO A 609 -3.52 -11.93 1.05
CA PRO A 609 -4.61 -11.17 1.68
C PRO A 609 -4.99 -11.78 3.05
N GLU A 610 -4.05 -11.84 3.99
CA GLU A 610 -4.24 -12.44 5.31
C GLU A 610 -5.43 -11.81 6.07
N TRP A 611 -5.61 -10.50 5.88
CA TRP A 611 -6.75 -9.75 6.41
C TRP A 611 -8.07 -10.43 6.02
N ALA A 612 -8.23 -10.87 4.77
CA ALA A 612 -9.48 -11.43 4.26
C ALA A 612 -9.89 -12.73 4.97
N TYR A 613 -8.93 -13.57 5.36
CA TYR A 613 -9.21 -14.86 5.99
C TYR A 613 -9.53 -14.73 7.48
N LEU A 614 -9.05 -13.66 8.12
CA LEU A 614 -9.13 -13.45 9.56
C LEU A 614 -10.29 -12.52 9.98
N GLU A 615 -10.91 -11.80 9.05
CA GLU A 615 -11.98 -10.83 9.35
C GLU A 615 -13.13 -11.41 10.18
N ASP A 616 -13.62 -12.60 9.83
CA ASP A 616 -14.70 -13.25 10.58
C ASP A 616 -14.29 -13.61 12.02
N LEU A 617 -13.02 -13.97 12.23
CA LEU A 617 -12.50 -14.26 13.57
C LEU A 617 -12.37 -13.00 14.41
N HIS A 618 -12.02 -11.88 13.77
CA HIS A 618 -11.97 -10.59 14.43
C HIS A 618 -13.37 -10.05 14.75
N LEU A 619 -14.35 -10.29 13.88
CA LEU A 619 -15.73 -9.82 14.04
C LEU A 619 -16.50 -10.57 15.13
N ASN A 620 -16.40 -11.89 15.17
CA ASN A 620 -17.23 -12.73 16.05
C ASN A 620 -16.53 -13.07 17.40
N GLY A 621 -15.29 -12.61 17.60
CA GLY A 621 -14.46 -12.96 18.75
C GLY A 621 -13.74 -14.32 18.55
N ARG A 622 -12.64 -14.52 19.29
CA ARG A 622 -11.75 -15.69 19.14
C ARG A 622 -12.45 -17.04 19.35
N GLU A 623 -13.61 -17.04 20.00
CA GLU A 623 -14.37 -18.23 20.39
C GLU A 623 -15.49 -18.60 19.40
N ALA A 624 -15.91 -17.68 18.53
CA ALA A 624 -17.00 -17.95 17.60
C ALA A 624 -16.49 -18.62 16.32
N GLY A 625 -16.90 -19.87 16.11
CA GLY A 625 -16.50 -20.69 14.96
C GLY A 625 -15.30 -21.61 15.24
N MET A 626 -15.05 -21.93 16.52
CA MET A 626 -13.99 -22.87 16.97
C MET A 626 -14.05 -24.26 16.30
N GLU A 627 -15.21 -24.69 15.78
CA GLU A 627 -15.42 -26.01 15.19
C GLU A 627 -15.35 -26.05 13.65
N ALA A 628 -15.29 -24.89 12.98
CA ALA A 628 -15.33 -24.82 11.53
C ALA A 628 -13.91 -24.85 10.92
N GLU A 629 -13.64 -25.83 10.05
CA GLU A 629 -12.41 -25.85 9.26
C GLU A 629 -12.36 -24.64 8.33
N ARG A 630 -11.29 -23.85 8.43
CA ARG A 630 -11.07 -22.66 7.61
C ARG A 630 -9.87 -22.89 6.69
N PRO A 631 -10.04 -22.80 5.37
CA PRO A 631 -8.93 -22.87 4.43
C PRO A 631 -7.86 -21.82 4.78
N TRP A 632 -6.59 -22.17 4.60
CA TRP A 632 -5.44 -21.30 4.82
C TRP A 632 -5.21 -20.81 6.26
N VAL A 633 -6.00 -21.26 7.25
CA VAL A 633 -5.83 -20.88 8.65
C VAL A 633 -5.71 -22.13 9.49
N SER A 634 -4.68 -22.20 10.34
CA SER A 634 -4.51 -23.29 11.29
C SER A 634 -4.41 -22.76 12.71
N ARG A 635 -5.11 -23.42 13.62
CA ARG A 635 -4.90 -23.24 15.04
C ARG A 635 -3.68 -24.06 15.45
N THR A 636 -2.71 -23.44 16.09
CA THR A 636 -1.76 -24.18 16.91
C THR A 636 -2.31 -24.17 18.33
N GLU A 637 -2.67 -25.34 18.86
CA GLU A 637 -3.01 -25.44 20.29
C GLU A 637 -1.75 -25.14 21.12
N ALA A 638 -1.95 -24.42 22.23
CA ALA A 638 -0.87 -23.93 23.06
C ALA A 638 -0.04 -25.09 23.65
N ALA A 639 1.28 -25.01 23.52
CA ALA A 639 2.20 -25.74 24.37
C ALA A 639 2.81 -24.73 25.36
N GLY A 640 2.23 -24.58 26.56
CA GLY A 640 2.75 -23.73 27.63
C GLY A 640 1.87 -22.53 28.01
N ILE A 641 2.46 -21.54 28.70
CA ILE A 641 1.81 -20.38 29.35
C ILE A 641 1.34 -19.31 28.34
N GLU A 642 1.74 -19.41 27.07
CA GLU A 642 1.26 -18.52 26.01
C GLU A 642 -0.06 -19.06 25.42
N GLY A 643 -1.14 -18.26 25.48
CA GLY A 643 -2.47 -18.64 25.00
C GLY A 643 -2.54 -19.00 23.50
N ALA A 644 -3.63 -19.67 23.08
CA ALA A 644 -3.78 -20.18 21.71
C ALA A 644 -3.70 -19.07 20.64
N VAL A 645 -2.88 -19.27 19.60
CA VAL A 645 -2.65 -18.31 18.50
C VAL A 645 -3.05 -18.96 17.16
N TRP A 646 -3.82 -18.24 16.35
CA TRP A 646 -4.12 -18.63 14.97
C TRP A 646 -2.92 -18.30 14.06
N ARG A 647 -2.44 -19.28 13.29
CA ARG A 647 -1.37 -19.10 12.29
C ARG A 647 -1.91 -19.35 10.89
N LEU A 648 -1.55 -18.46 9.96
CA LEU A 648 -1.80 -18.68 8.54
C LEU A 648 -1.06 -19.93 8.06
N ARG A 649 -1.73 -20.77 7.28
CA ARG A 649 -1.05 -21.68 6.35
C ARG A 649 -0.87 -20.92 5.05
N HIS A 650 0.36 -20.63 4.67
CA HIS A 650 0.61 -20.09 3.35
C HIS A 650 0.04 -21.04 2.29
N PRO A 651 -0.59 -20.51 1.22
CA PRO A 651 -0.70 -21.26 -0.02
C PRO A 651 0.65 -21.86 -0.39
N PRO A 652 0.69 -23.03 -1.05
CA PRO A 652 1.94 -23.52 -1.59
C PRO A 652 2.45 -22.47 -2.58
N LEU A 653 3.28 -21.56 -2.09
CA LEU A 653 4.08 -20.68 -2.91
C LEU A 653 5.03 -21.62 -3.62
N ALA A 654 4.83 -21.80 -4.92
CA ALA A 654 5.82 -22.40 -5.78
C ALA A 654 7.09 -21.54 -5.61
N GLY A 655 8.09 -22.12 -4.93
CA GLY A 655 9.38 -21.49 -4.67
C GLY A 655 10.18 -21.27 -5.95
#